data_AF-A0A7S2CGU5-F1
#
_entry.id   AF-A0A7S2CGU5-F1
#
_cell.length_a   1.000
_cell.length_b   1.000
_cell.length_c   1.000
_cell.angle_alpha   90.00
_cell.angle_beta   90.00
_cell.angle_gamma   90.00
#
_symmetry.space_group_name_H-M   'P 1'
#
loop_
_entity.id
_entity.type
_entity.pdbx_description
1 polymer ?
#
loop_
_entity_poly.entity_id
_entity_poly.type
_entity_poly.pdbx_seq_one_letter_code
_entity_poly.pdbx_strand_id
1 'polypeptide(L)'
;KIFFIIMRRFAVAEVCVFLLARTSHGFLQPSRVSPVVPLSVHPTSPIGVRSRSLFPRRRLLRTKTDSEPTRTDEEAVWSGNGLVRVAFQGEPGAYSEKACRELLGDNIVPVGKPSFEDAFKAVSSREVEFGLLPIENSLGGSIHNVYDLLVRYNLYIVAEHTLRVRHCLLAMPGTKKSEVTSVYSHPQALAQCDNYLRRYGMRGEPSYDTAGSAKRIRDEEMQGCAAIASDLAASIYNLDILQKGIEDDDNNFTRFLLLSRRSVGNLIPPNIPAKTTLFFLMRNGPGSLFRALACFALRDLDLSKCESRPSSVQLRNFIKYARPLSDSPAPLVSSGSEIEDPFAYCFYLDIKASISNNPSAQAAVNQLKEQSEYVRVLGCYPESSELIGPVKNAVDIAASFREEAEAVSSIVMSSITAQPMKKLKVAVIGFGVPGQRLASLLGKHADVVAVGQSDQAAIAEKMGIEFIPKFQLRSVMDQLDVLVVSVGAIHFEKTIQSLAGDLSSGKLVVDLHGTLKSKGKQTMLRTLPKDCDILSAHMFLSPESSTSWQGQPVVYDQVRVSDAKTVSKFLSIFEDERCQTIEMAAEKHDGFVSKTHFISTVLGHALREQNLQPSPVDTTQNKLALKLAEISGRSDFDDFYGLFKDTPDALALIASLKEAIAVVERKLMAREMYLSAQAEFQITKGEEVLLELRRMLTEYDDVSGGGSGMQVLREVMTPDEAESDPSSDLAEGQR
;
A
#
# COMPACT_ATOMS: atom_id res chain seq x y z
N LYS A 1 38.52 -30.64 46.46
CA LYS A 1 37.08 -30.38 46.19
C LYS A 1 36.89 -29.34 45.08
N ILE A 2 37.51 -28.15 45.16
CA ILE A 2 37.48 -27.12 44.09
C ILE A 2 38.07 -27.63 42.76
N PHE A 3 39.20 -28.34 42.79
CA PHE A 3 39.77 -28.99 41.59
C PHE A 3 38.84 -30.02 40.92
N PHE A 4 38.04 -30.73 41.73
CA PHE A 4 37.08 -31.73 41.23
C PHE A 4 35.83 -31.09 40.62
N ILE A 5 35.48 -29.87 41.05
CA ILE A 5 34.41 -29.05 40.48
C ILE A 5 34.87 -28.42 39.15
N ILE A 6 36.12 -27.98 39.07
CA ILE A 6 36.73 -27.42 37.86
C ILE A 6 36.87 -28.50 36.76
N MET A 7 37.31 -29.72 37.12
CA MET A 7 37.37 -30.83 36.16
C MET A 7 35.98 -31.30 35.67
N ARG A 8 34.95 -31.18 36.51
CA ARG A 8 33.55 -31.43 36.10
C ARG A 8 33.03 -30.37 35.14
N ARG A 9 33.48 -29.11 35.28
CA ARG A 9 33.15 -27.99 34.37
C ARG A 9 33.86 -28.11 33.02
N PHE A 10 35.10 -28.59 32.97
CA PHE A 10 35.78 -28.90 31.70
C PHE A 10 35.12 -30.03 30.92
N ALA A 11 34.64 -31.08 31.61
CA ALA A 11 33.93 -32.19 30.96
C ALA A 11 32.56 -31.78 30.37
N VAL A 12 31.88 -30.79 30.95
CA VAL A 12 30.60 -30.26 30.42
C VAL A 12 30.87 -29.30 29.25
N ALA A 13 31.92 -28.49 29.31
CA ALA A 13 32.32 -27.61 28.21
C ALA A 13 32.80 -28.39 26.98
N GLU A 14 33.57 -29.48 27.15
CA GLU A 14 33.92 -30.37 26.04
C GLU A 14 32.69 -31.07 25.45
N VAL A 15 31.71 -31.50 26.26
CA VAL A 15 30.47 -32.11 25.75
C VAL A 15 29.62 -31.11 24.96
N CYS A 16 29.57 -29.84 25.38
CA CYS A 16 28.86 -28.77 24.65
C CYS A 16 29.56 -28.37 23.35
N VAL A 17 30.90 -28.29 23.33
CA VAL A 17 31.68 -28.04 22.10
C VAL A 17 31.61 -29.24 21.14
N PHE A 18 31.61 -30.47 21.67
CA PHE A 18 31.46 -31.69 20.87
C PHE A 18 30.04 -31.88 20.32
N LEU A 19 29.00 -31.36 20.99
CA LEU A 19 27.63 -31.30 20.48
C LEU A 19 27.44 -30.17 19.45
N LEU A 20 28.09 -29.02 19.63
CA LEU A 20 28.08 -27.89 18.68
C LEU A 20 28.84 -28.19 17.38
N ALA A 21 29.91 -28.99 17.43
CA ALA A 21 30.67 -29.39 16.23
C ALA A 21 29.97 -30.49 15.40
N ARG A 22 29.05 -31.26 16.00
CA ARG A 22 28.40 -32.40 15.32
C ARG A 22 27.13 -32.05 14.54
N THR A 23 26.60 -30.83 14.66
CA THR A 23 25.46 -30.36 13.85
C THR A 23 25.89 -29.82 12.48
N SER A 24 27.20 -29.76 12.21
CA SER A 24 27.76 -29.22 10.97
C SER A 24 28.76 -30.19 10.30
N HIS A 25 28.37 -31.45 10.04
CA HIS A 25 28.74 -32.26 8.86
C HIS A 25 28.48 -33.76 9.06
N GLY A 26 27.65 -34.34 8.18
CA GLY A 26 27.91 -35.69 7.64
C GLY A 26 26.83 -36.76 7.83
N PHE A 27 25.87 -36.81 6.90
CA PHE A 27 25.64 -38.06 6.17
C PHE A 27 25.97 -37.79 4.70
N LEU A 28 27.13 -38.28 4.26
CA LEU A 28 27.41 -38.83 2.93
C LEU A 28 28.90 -39.22 2.92
N GLN A 29 29.17 -40.53 2.92
CA GLN A 29 30.51 -41.09 2.75
C GLN A 29 31.04 -40.85 1.34
N PRO A 30 32.36 -40.68 1.17
CA PRO A 30 33.03 -41.09 -0.04
C PRO A 30 34.15 -42.11 0.21
N SER A 31 34.29 -43.00 -0.75
CA SER A 31 35.23 -44.12 -0.85
C SER A 31 36.67 -43.65 -1.10
N ARG A 32 37.60 -44.27 -0.36
CA ARG A 32 39.02 -44.58 -0.65
C ARG A 32 39.89 -43.57 -1.44
N VAL A 33 40.91 -43.06 -0.74
CA VAL A 33 42.08 -42.33 -1.24
C VAL A 33 43.17 -43.29 -1.76
N SER A 34 43.96 -42.83 -2.74
CA SER A 34 45.37 -43.21 -2.93
C SER A 34 46.18 -41.95 -3.36
N PRO A 35 47.49 -41.89 -3.11
CA PRO A 35 48.11 -40.69 -2.53
C PRO A 35 48.87 -39.77 -3.50
N VAL A 36 49.13 -38.57 -2.96
CA VAL A 36 49.91 -37.41 -3.41
C VAL A 36 51.37 -37.71 -3.76
N VAL A 37 51.94 -37.03 -4.77
CA VAL A 37 53.36 -36.56 -4.85
C VAL A 37 53.45 -35.28 -5.75
N PRO A 38 54.37 -34.30 -5.50
CA PRO A 38 54.13 -32.87 -5.73
C PRO A 38 54.91 -32.17 -6.88
N LEU A 39 54.46 -30.94 -7.17
CA LEU A 39 55.13 -29.73 -7.71
C LEU A 39 56.48 -29.83 -8.46
N SER A 40 56.52 -29.20 -9.65
CA SER A 40 57.72 -28.58 -10.22
C SER A 40 57.37 -27.34 -11.06
N VAL A 41 58.29 -26.37 -11.07
CA VAL A 41 58.16 -24.98 -11.47
C VAL A 41 58.95 -24.71 -12.76
N HIS A 42 58.27 -24.16 -13.80
CA HIS A 42 58.74 -23.32 -14.94
C HIS A 42 59.94 -23.75 -15.83
N PRO A 43 60.26 -23.04 -16.93
CA PRO A 43 59.47 -22.45 -18.03
C PRO A 43 60.00 -22.88 -19.43
N THR A 44 59.33 -22.54 -20.54
CA THR A 44 59.94 -22.07 -21.83
C THR A 44 58.91 -21.99 -22.96
N SER A 45 59.03 -20.91 -23.74
CA SER A 45 58.52 -20.72 -25.12
C SER A 45 59.74 -20.72 -26.07
N PRO A 46 59.68 -21.05 -27.38
CA PRO A 46 59.04 -20.19 -28.41
C PRO A 46 58.52 -20.82 -29.73
N ILE A 47 57.51 -20.15 -30.33
CA ILE A 47 57.33 -19.69 -31.75
C ILE A 47 57.26 -20.70 -32.95
N GLY A 48 56.21 -20.53 -33.78
CA GLY A 48 56.18 -20.85 -35.24
C GLY A 48 54.79 -21.24 -35.80
N VAL A 49 53.79 -20.35 -35.91
CA VAL A 49 53.37 -19.52 -37.08
C VAL A 49 52.70 -20.23 -38.29
N ARG A 50 51.37 -19.97 -38.43
CA ARG A 50 50.46 -19.91 -39.62
C ARG A 50 50.11 -21.24 -40.34
N SER A 51 48.87 -21.53 -40.81
CA SER A 51 47.73 -20.67 -41.22
C SER A 51 46.36 -21.42 -41.30
N ARG A 52 45.26 -20.65 -41.12
CA ARG A 52 43.86 -20.77 -41.65
C ARG A 52 43.04 -22.03 -41.31
N SER A 53 41.72 -22.02 -41.06
CA SER A 53 40.59 -21.06 -40.94
C SER A 53 39.37 -21.91 -40.52
N LEU A 54 38.47 -21.52 -39.61
CA LEU A 54 37.16 -20.92 -39.96
C LEU A 54 36.26 -20.75 -38.70
N PHE A 55 35.53 -19.63 -38.69
CA PHE A 55 34.38 -19.20 -37.87
C PHE A 55 34.58 -18.60 -36.44
N PRO A 56 33.86 -17.49 -36.10
CA PRO A 56 34.42 -16.40 -35.31
C PRO A 56 33.74 -16.19 -33.95
N ARG A 57 34.55 -15.78 -32.96
CA ARG A 57 34.10 -15.15 -31.70
C ARG A 57 33.92 -13.64 -31.93
N ARG A 58 32.89 -13.03 -31.34
CA ARG A 58 32.92 -11.59 -31.00
C ARG A 58 33.10 -11.41 -29.50
N ARG A 59 34.11 -10.60 -29.19
CA ARG A 59 34.66 -10.26 -27.88
C ARG A 59 33.95 -8.99 -27.36
N LEU A 60 33.76 -8.93 -26.05
CA LEU A 60 33.40 -7.72 -25.32
C LEU A 60 34.39 -6.58 -25.65
N LEU A 61 33.83 -5.40 -25.97
CA LEU A 61 34.50 -4.11 -25.92
C LEU A 61 33.49 -3.08 -25.38
N ARG A 62 33.97 -2.34 -24.38
CA ARG A 62 33.36 -1.19 -23.70
C ARG A 62 33.60 0.06 -24.56
N THR A 63 32.56 0.87 -24.80
CA THR A 63 32.71 2.25 -25.33
C THR A 63 31.64 3.19 -24.76
N LYS A 64 32.09 4.32 -24.17
CA LYS A 64 31.56 5.72 -24.17
C LYS A 64 30.05 5.95 -23.93
N THR A 65 29.63 6.52 -22.79
CA THR A 65 29.46 7.98 -22.48
C THR A 65 28.56 8.74 -23.46
N ASP A 66 27.53 9.34 -22.87
CA ASP A 66 26.68 10.47 -23.31
C ASP A 66 25.89 10.35 -24.63
N SER A 67 24.58 10.09 -24.47
CA SER A 67 23.53 10.86 -25.16
C SER A 67 22.20 10.66 -24.42
N GLU A 68 21.63 11.78 -23.99
CA GLU A 68 20.24 11.88 -23.51
C GLU A 68 19.28 11.31 -24.57
N PRO A 69 18.19 10.63 -24.17
CA PRO A 69 17.19 10.20 -25.14
C PRO A 69 16.49 11.43 -25.70
N THR A 70 16.80 11.74 -26.95
CA THR A 70 16.10 12.77 -27.72
C THR A 70 14.71 12.25 -28.09
N ARG A 71 13.70 12.89 -27.51
CA ARG A 71 12.36 13.17 -28.06
C ARG A 71 11.67 12.00 -28.78
N THR A 72 10.91 11.18 -28.02
CA THR A 72 9.52 10.75 -28.33
C THR A 72 8.86 9.88 -27.24
N ASP A 73 9.51 9.56 -26.11
CA ASP A 73 8.88 8.76 -25.03
C ASP A 73 8.24 9.62 -23.90
N GLU A 74 8.32 10.95 -23.97
CA GLU A 74 7.89 11.86 -22.91
C GLU A 74 6.38 12.19 -22.91
N GLU A 75 5.65 11.89 -24.00
CA GLU A 75 4.21 12.19 -24.14
C GLU A 75 3.29 10.99 -23.80
N ALA A 76 3.83 9.78 -23.60
CA ALA A 76 3.03 8.54 -23.59
C ALA A 76 2.60 8.02 -22.20
N VAL A 77 2.61 8.84 -21.12
CA VAL A 77 2.42 8.35 -19.73
C VAL A 77 1.03 8.62 -19.13
N TRP A 78 0.04 9.05 -19.91
CA TRP A 78 -1.37 9.16 -19.45
C TRP A 78 -2.37 8.31 -20.23
N SER A 79 -1.88 7.24 -20.84
CA SER A 79 -2.71 6.24 -21.50
C SER A 79 -3.46 5.39 -20.48
N GLY A 80 -4.62 5.88 -20.04
CA GLY A 80 -5.60 5.13 -19.25
C GLY A 80 -6.97 5.81 -19.27
N ASN A 81 -7.90 5.29 -20.09
CA ASN A 81 -9.34 5.59 -20.10
C ASN A 81 -9.79 7.06 -19.97
N GLY A 82 -9.21 8.01 -20.71
CA GLY A 82 -9.83 9.30 -21.08
C GLY A 82 -10.42 10.21 -19.97
N LEU A 83 -10.31 9.88 -18.69
CA LEU A 83 -10.97 10.55 -17.57
C LEU A 83 -9.98 10.64 -16.40
N VAL A 84 -9.71 11.86 -15.94
CA VAL A 84 -8.77 12.13 -14.86
C VAL A 84 -9.38 11.75 -13.53
N ARG A 85 -8.77 10.81 -12.79
CA ARG A 85 -9.25 10.38 -11.46
C ARG A 85 -8.55 11.18 -10.37
N VAL A 86 -9.34 11.66 -9.42
CA VAL A 86 -8.87 12.60 -8.39
C VAL A 86 -9.33 12.12 -7.03
N ALA A 87 -8.39 11.68 -6.18
CA ALA A 87 -8.73 11.29 -4.81
C ALA A 87 -9.03 12.52 -3.95
N PHE A 88 -10.05 12.41 -3.10
CA PHE A 88 -10.34 13.37 -2.04
C PHE A 88 -10.76 12.63 -0.78
N GLN A 89 -10.65 13.26 0.38
CA GLN A 89 -11.16 12.67 1.63
C GLN A 89 -12.64 13.04 1.81
N GLY A 90 -13.47 12.03 2.03
CA GLY A 90 -14.91 12.16 2.29
C GLY A 90 -15.81 11.36 1.34
N GLU A 91 -17.12 11.48 1.56
CA GLU A 91 -18.19 10.91 0.75
C GLU A 91 -18.54 11.80 -0.47
N PRO A 92 -19.21 11.25 -1.50
CA PRO A 92 -19.73 12.04 -2.62
C PRO A 92 -20.58 13.23 -2.15
N GLY A 93 -20.37 14.40 -2.72
CA GLY A 93 -21.01 15.65 -2.31
C GLY A 93 -20.27 16.42 -1.22
N ALA A 94 -19.13 15.91 -0.72
CA ALA A 94 -18.27 16.67 0.18
C ALA A 94 -17.73 17.95 -0.49
N TYR A 95 -17.38 18.94 0.32
CA TYR A 95 -16.73 20.17 -0.17
C TYR A 95 -15.43 19.89 -0.92
N SER A 96 -14.70 18.84 -0.54
CA SER A 96 -13.50 18.40 -1.27
C SER A 96 -13.81 17.94 -2.70
N GLU A 97 -14.92 17.22 -2.93
CA GLU A 97 -15.34 16.87 -4.29
C GLU A 97 -15.73 18.11 -5.09
N LYS A 98 -16.48 19.03 -4.46
CA LYS A 98 -16.83 20.30 -5.10
C LYS A 98 -15.59 21.08 -5.53
N ALA A 99 -14.57 21.16 -4.68
CA ALA A 99 -13.29 21.76 -5.01
C ALA A 99 -12.57 21.06 -6.18
N CYS A 100 -12.69 19.72 -6.29
CA CYS A 100 -12.15 18.99 -7.45
C CYS A 100 -12.81 19.46 -8.75
N ARG A 101 -14.14 19.55 -8.75
CA ARG A 101 -14.91 19.96 -9.94
C ARG A 101 -14.68 21.42 -10.32
N GLU A 102 -14.59 22.32 -9.35
CA GLU A 102 -14.32 23.74 -9.62
C GLU A 102 -12.89 23.97 -10.15
N LEU A 103 -11.90 23.22 -9.67
CA LEU A 103 -10.51 23.36 -10.12
C LEU A 103 -10.25 22.67 -11.47
N LEU A 104 -10.75 21.43 -11.65
CA LEU A 104 -10.39 20.55 -12.77
C LEU A 104 -11.51 20.40 -13.81
N GLY A 105 -12.66 21.02 -13.59
CA GLY A 105 -13.86 20.84 -14.40
C GLY A 105 -14.63 19.56 -14.07
N ASP A 106 -15.75 19.35 -14.75
CA ASP A 106 -16.65 18.21 -14.51
C ASP A 106 -16.17 16.89 -15.14
N ASN A 107 -15.14 16.94 -15.99
CA ASN A 107 -14.64 15.80 -16.77
C ASN A 107 -13.58 15.00 -16.00
N ILE A 108 -13.87 14.79 -14.72
CA ILE A 108 -13.03 14.05 -13.80
C ILE A 108 -13.84 12.96 -13.12
N VAL A 109 -13.16 11.96 -12.59
CA VAL A 109 -13.74 10.95 -11.72
C VAL A 109 -13.25 11.23 -10.30
N PRO A 110 -14.01 11.95 -9.47
CA PRO A 110 -13.64 12.17 -8.10
C PRO A 110 -13.80 10.87 -7.31
N VAL A 111 -12.74 10.45 -6.60
CA VAL A 111 -12.69 9.19 -5.86
C VAL A 111 -12.63 9.49 -4.37
N GLY A 112 -13.74 9.27 -3.67
CA GLY A 112 -13.82 9.44 -2.22
C GLY A 112 -12.93 8.44 -1.48
N LYS A 113 -12.22 8.92 -0.45
CA LYS A 113 -11.36 8.12 0.42
C LYS A 113 -11.74 8.35 1.88
N PRO A 114 -11.67 7.31 2.74
CA PRO A 114 -12.12 7.41 4.11
C PRO A 114 -11.20 8.32 4.96
N SER A 115 -9.90 8.32 4.69
CA SER A 115 -8.93 9.19 5.38
C SER A 115 -8.06 10.00 4.42
N PHE A 116 -7.43 11.07 4.95
CA PHE A 116 -6.43 11.82 4.19
C PHE A 116 -5.28 10.91 3.76
N GLU A 117 -4.80 10.03 4.64
CA GLU A 117 -3.69 9.13 4.31
C GLU A 117 -4.04 8.17 3.17
N ASP A 118 -5.29 7.70 3.08
CA ASP A 118 -5.72 6.85 1.98
C ASP A 118 -5.77 7.60 0.64
N ALA A 119 -6.09 8.89 0.63
CA ALA A 119 -5.95 9.74 -0.55
C ALA A 119 -4.48 9.87 -0.98
N PHE A 120 -3.56 10.09 -0.03
CA PHE A 120 -2.11 10.11 -0.32
C PHE A 120 -1.61 8.77 -0.87
N LYS A 121 -2.04 7.66 -0.27
CA LYS A 121 -1.71 6.30 -0.73
C LYS A 121 -2.21 6.06 -2.15
N ALA A 122 -3.44 6.46 -2.47
CA ALA A 122 -4.03 6.30 -3.80
C ALA A 122 -3.22 7.04 -4.87
N VAL A 123 -2.78 8.27 -4.59
CA VAL A 123 -1.91 9.02 -5.51
C VAL A 123 -0.52 8.38 -5.60
N SER A 124 0.06 7.96 -4.47
CA SER A 124 1.39 7.35 -4.44
C SER A 124 1.44 6.00 -5.17
N SER A 125 0.41 5.17 -5.02
CA SER A 125 0.31 3.81 -5.58
C SER A 125 -0.06 3.76 -7.06
N ARG A 126 -0.40 4.91 -7.65
CA ARG A 126 -0.98 5.05 -9.00
C ARG A 126 -2.39 4.49 -9.14
N GLU A 127 -3.12 4.42 -8.03
CA GLU A 127 -4.55 4.17 -8.08
C GLU A 127 -5.30 5.36 -8.71
N VAL A 128 -4.85 6.60 -8.48
CA VAL A 128 -5.39 7.82 -9.10
C VAL A 128 -4.27 8.71 -9.63
N GLU A 129 -4.59 9.65 -10.51
CA GLU A 129 -3.64 10.60 -11.09
C GLU A 129 -3.29 11.71 -10.11
N PHE A 130 -4.30 12.27 -9.43
CA PHE A 130 -4.16 13.40 -8.54
C PHE A 130 -4.91 13.21 -7.21
N GLY A 131 -4.56 14.01 -6.21
CA GLY A 131 -5.33 14.12 -4.98
C GLY A 131 -5.57 15.59 -4.64
N LEU A 132 -6.79 15.96 -4.27
CA LEU A 132 -7.11 17.33 -3.83
C LEU A 132 -7.48 17.32 -2.35
N LEU A 133 -6.67 17.98 -1.53
CA LEU A 133 -6.75 17.89 -0.07
C LEU A 133 -6.84 19.29 0.57
N PRO A 134 -7.71 19.49 1.57
CA PRO A 134 -7.81 20.76 2.28
C PRO A 134 -6.61 20.94 3.22
N ILE A 135 -6.04 22.14 3.26
CA ILE A 135 -4.90 22.45 4.15
C ILE A 135 -5.21 23.49 5.22
N GLU A 136 -6.19 24.36 4.99
CA GLU A 136 -6.61 25.37 5.95
C GLU A 136 -8.03 25.84 5.65
N ASN A 137 -8.75 26.21 6.70
CA ASN A 137 -10.07 26.83 6.64
C ASN A 137 -10.02 28.17 7.40
N SER A 138 -10.68 29.20 6.89
CA SER A 138 -10.65 30.55 7.49
C SER A 138 -11.20 30.60 8.91
N LEU A 139 -12.12 29.70 9.27
CA LEU A 139 -12.72 29.60 10.60
C LEU A 139 -12.05 28.53 11.48
N GLY A 140 -11.57 27.44 10.87
CA GLY A 140 -11.00 26.28 11.57
C GLY A 140 -9.47 26.27 11.70
N GLY A 141 -8.76 27.15 10.99
CA GLY A 141 -7.30 27.16 10.92
C GLY A 141 -6.72 26.03 10.06
N SER A 142 -5.45 25.71 10.31
CA SER A 142 -4.68 24.74 9.52
C SER A 142 -4.99 23.28 9.87
N ILE A 143 -4.95 22.43 8.85
CA ILE A 143 -5.16 20.98 8.96
C ILE A 143 -3.79 20.29 8.96
N HIS A 144 -3.15 20.23 10.14
CA HIS A 144 -1.77 19.74 10.30
C HIS A 144 -1.54 18.32 9.78
N ASN A 145 -2.56 17.45 9.84
CA ASN A 145 -2.46 16.08 9.35
C ASN A 145 -2.07 15.99 7.86
N VAL A 146 -2.59 16.91 7.03
CA VAL A 146 -2.28 16.94 5.58
C VAL A 146 -0.84 17.40 5.35
N TYR A 147 -0.38 18.39 6.12
CA TYR A 147 1.02 18.83 6.10
C TYR A 147 2.00 17.70 6.47
N ASP A 148 1.67 16.89 7.47
CA ASP A 148 2.53 15.77 7.88
C ASP A 148 2.56 14.65 6.85
N LEU A 149 1.45 14.45 6.13
CA LEU A 149 1.40 13.53 5.00
C LEU A 149 2.24 14.05 3.82
N LEU A 150 2.24 15.36 3.54
CA LEU A 150 3.10 15.96 2.52
C LEU A 150 4.60 15.71 2.80
N VAL A 151 5.02 15.77 4.06
CA VAL A 151 6.41 15.49 4.44
C VAL A 151 6.74 13.99 4.39
N ARG A 152 5.76 13.10 4.64
CA ARG A 152 5.98 11.64 4.64
C ARG A 152 5.93 10.99 3.26
N TYR A 153 5.07 11.49 2.36
CA TYR A 153 4.88 10.94 1.02
C TYR A 153 5.68 11.75 0.00
N ASN A 154 6.24 11.08 -1.02
CA ASN A 154 6.97 11.73 -2.11
C ASN A 154 6.01 12.27 -3.19
N LEU A 155 5.12 13.18 -2.77
CA LEU A 155 4.20 13.92 -3.63
C LEU A 155 4.57 15.39 -3.63
N TYR A 156 4.13 16.09 -4.68
CA TYR A 156 4.37 17.50 -4.91
C TYR A 156 3.05 18.24 -5.08
N ILE A 157 3.00 19.46 -4.56
CA ILE A 157 1.91 20.39 -4.81
C ILE A 157 2.07 20.94 -6.23
N VAL A 158 1.03 20.83 -7.04
CA VAL A 158 1.03 21.21 -8.47
C VAL A 158 0.01 22.29 -8.81
N ALA A 159 -0.98 22.52 -7.95
CA ALA A 159 -1.92 23.65 -8.02
C ALA A 159 -2.57 23.86 -6.65
N GLU A 160 -3.26 24.98 -6.48
CA GLU A 160 -4.08 25.27 -5.30
C GLU A 160 -5.45 25.80 -5.70
N HIS A 161 -6.44 25.64 -4.81
CA HIS A 161 -7.78 26.14 -5.03
C HIS A 161 -8.42 26.63 -3.74
N THR A 162 -9.08 27.79 -3.79
CA THR A 162 -9.79 28.35 -2.64
C THR A 162 -11.29 28.27 -2.89
N LEU A 163 -11.97 27.41 -2.13
CA LEU A 163 -13.40 27.20 -2.24
C LEU A 163 -14.14 28.02 -1.16
N ARG A 164 -15.17 28.78 -1.56
CA ARG A 164 -16.12 29.38 -0.61
C ARG A 164 -17.08 28.30 -0.11
N VAL A 165 -17.02 28.00 1.19
CA VAL A 165 -17.92 27.05 1.85
C VAL A 165 -19.25 27.75 2.12
N ARG A 166 -20.27 27.35 1.36
CA ARG A 166 -21.64 27.85 1.52
C ARG A 166 -22.55 26.71 1.94
N HIS A 167 -23.07 26.79 3.17
CA HIS A 167 -23.92 25.75 3.73
C HIS A 167 -25.33 25.85 3.16
N CYS A 168 -25.91 24.71 2.83
CA CYS A 168 -27.29 24.58 2.35
C CYS A 168 -28.10 23.73 3.32
N LEU A 169 -29.35 24.15 3.58
CA LEU A 169 -30.33 23.33 4.29
C LEU A 169 -31.03 22.41 3.28
N LEU A 170 -30.80 21.10 3.38
CA LEU A 170 -31.28 20.10 2.45
C LEU A 170 -32.36 19.23 3.11
N ALA A 171 -33.43 18.89 2.39
CA ALA A 171 -34.46 18.00 2.90
C ALA A 171 -35.03 17.09 1.80
N MET A 172 -35.85 16.12 2.18
CA MET A 172 -36.56 15.27 1.22
C MET A 172 -37.42 16.12 0.27
N PRO A 173 -37.54 15.73 -1.02
CA PRO A 173 -38.32 16.48 -1.99
C PRO A 173 -39.74 16.79 -1.51
N GLY A 174 -40.16 18.05 -1.64
CA GLY A 174 -41.48 18.53 -1.22
C GLY A 174 -41.63 18.86 0.27
N THR A 175 -40.60 18.63 1.10
CA THR A 175 -40.61 19.03 2.52
C THR A 175 -40.67 20.54 2.65
N LYS A 176 -41.57 21.08 3.48
CA LYS A 176 -41.57 22.52 3.76
C LYS A 176 -40.61 22.85 4.88
N LYS A 177 -39.96 24.02 4.80
CA LYS A 177 -39.06 24.50 5.86
C LYS A 177 -39.71 24.55 7.25
N SER A 178 -41.01 24.82 7.34
CA SER A 178 -41.77 24.82 8.60
C SER A 178 -41.96 23.44 9.24
N GLU A 179 -41.75 22.36 8.49
CA GLU A 179 -41.93 20.98 8.94
C GLU A 179 -40.62 20.40 9.53
N VAL A 180 -39.49 21.09 9.35
CA VAL A 180 -38.18 20.65 9.81
C VAL A 180 -38.02 20.91 11.30
N THR A 181 -37.74 19.84 12.04
CA THR A 181 -37.53 19.86 13.50
C THR A 181 -36.09 19.53 13.89
N SER A 182 -35.48 18.57 13.19
CA SER A 182 -34.11 18.10 13.45
C SER A 182 -33.21 18.32 12.23
N VAL A 183 -31.96 18.73 12.48
CA VAL A 183 -30.99 19.05 11.44
C VAL A 183 -29.68 18.32 11.66
N TYR A 184 -29.28 17.45 10.72
CA TYR A 184 -28.10 16.61 10.81
C TYR A 184 -26.90 17.21 10.08
N SER A 185 -25.73 17.25 10.72
CA SER A 185 -24.47 17.59 10.04
C SER A 185 -23.24 17.30 10.91
N HIS A 186 -22.05 17.53 10.36
CA HIS A 186 -20.81 17.55 11.14
C HIS A 186 -20.87 18.62 12.26
N PRO A 187 -20.35 18.37 13.47
CA PRO A 187 -20.39 19.32 14.58
C PRO A 187 -19.90 20.73 14.23
N GLN A 188 -18.86 20.84 13.41
CA GLN A 188 -18.33 22.13 12.96
C GLN A 188 -19.32 22.88 12.05
N ALA A 189 -20.04 22.19 11.16
CA ALA A 189 -21.03 22.81 10.29
C ALA A 189 -22.27 23.25 11.09
N LEU A 190 -22.69 22.46 12.09
CA LEU A 190 -23.75 22.84 13.03
C LEU A 190 -23.37 24.10 13.82
N ALA A 191 -22.15 24.15 14.35
CA ALA A 191 -21.65 25.31 15.07
C ALA A 191 -21.57 26.57 14.19
N GLN A 192 -21.25 26.40 12.91
CA GLN A 192 -21.22 27.48 11.92
C GLN A 192 -22.61 27.97 11.50
N CYS A 193 -23.69 27.29 11.88
CA CYS A 193 -25.08 27.65 11.53
C CYS A 193 -25.97 27.77 12.77
N ASP A 194 -25.38 27.91 13.97
CA ASP A 194 -26.10 27.85 15.24
C ASP A 194 -27.13 28.98 15.38
N ASN A 195 -26.80 30.20 14.94
CA ASN A 195 -27.77 31.31 14.97
C ASN A 195 -28.96 31.05 14.06
N TYR A 196 -28.70 30.49 12.86
CA TYR A 196 -29.76 30.09 11.95
C TYR A 196 -30.66 29.01 12.55
N LEU A 197 -30.10 27.95 13.13
CA LEU A 197 -30.86 26.86 13.74
C LEU A 197 -31.74 27.36 14.89
N ARG A 198 -31.20 28.18 15.79
CA ARG A 198 -31.94 28.77 16.92
C ARG A 198 -33.08 29.66 16.45
N ARG A 199 -32.86 30.49 15.42
CA ARG A 199 -33.88 31.40 14.88
C ARG A 199 -35.14 30.67 14.40
N TYR A 200 -34.98 29.44 13.89
CA TYR A 200 -36.09 28.63 13.39
C TYR A 200 -36.53 27.52 14.35
N GLY A 201 -35.97 27.47 15.57
CA GLY A 201 -36.29 26.44 16.56
C GLY A 201 -35.91 25.03 16.12
N MET A 202 -34.92 24.89 15.23
CA MET A 202 -34.44 23.61 14.72
C MET A 202 -33.36 23.05 15.65
N ARG A 203 -33.38 21.74 15.89
CA ARG A 203 -32.41 21.07 16.76
C ARG A 203 -31.26 20.48 15.92
N GLY A 204 -30.03 20.90 16.19
CA GLY A 204 -28.84 20.32 15.57
C GLY A 204 -28.50 18.94 16.13
N GLU A 205 -28.37 17.95 15.26
CA GLU A 205 -28.01 16.57 15.57
C GLU A 205 -26.64 16.24 14.96
N PRO A 206 -25.60 16.01 15.79
CA PRO A 206 -24.25 15.78 15.29
C PRO A 206 -24.16 14.45 14.53
N SER A 207 -23.45 14.48 13.41
CA SER A 207 -23.19 13.36 12.53
C SER A 207 -21.70 13.32 12.15
N TYR A 208 -21.26 12.23 11.52
CA TYR A 208 -19.85 12.02 11.19
C TYR A 208 -19.34 12.99 10.11
N ASP A 209 -20.19 13.38 9.15
CA ASP A 209 -19.82 14.24 8.04
C ASP A 209 -21.02 15.09 7.55
N THR A 210 -20.76 16.05 6.66
CA THR A 210 -21.83 16.85 6.05
C THR A 210 -22.53 16.12 4.90
N ALA A 211 -21.77 15.52 3.98
CA ALA A 211 -22.30 14.84 2.81
C ALA A 211 -23.03 13.53 3.15
N GLY A 212 -22.47 12.70 4.03
CA GLY A 212 -23.15 11.52 4.55
C GLY A 212 -24.36 11.85 5.43
N SER A 213 -24.46 13.04 6.03
CA SER A 213 -25.73 13.51 6.63
C SER A 213 -26.82 13.71 5.58
N ALA A 214 -26.49 14.26 4.41
CA ALA A 214 -27.43 14.38 3.29
C ALA A 214 -27.81 12.98 2.74
N LYS A 215 -26.82 12.11 2.53
CA LYS A 215 -27.03 10.71 2.16
C LYS A 215 -27.98 10.00 3.12
N ARG A 216 -27.77 10.15 4.42
CA ARG A 216 -28.59 9.52 5.46
C ARG A 216 -30.05 9.92 5.37
N ILE A 217 -30.33 11.22 5.21
CA ILE A 217 -31.71 11.70 5.03
C ILE A 217 -32.38 11.06 3.83
N ARG A 218 -31.62 10.89 2.74
CA ARG A 218 -32.11 10.23 1.54
C ARG A 218 -32.33 8.73 1.74
N ASP A 219 -31.33 8.02 2.26
CA ASP A 219 -31.35 6.56 2.42
C ASP A 219 -32.39 6.09 3.46
N GLU A 220 -32.60 6.86 4.53
CA GLU A 220 -33.57 6.57 5.59
C GLU A 220 -34.94 7.26 5.35
N GLU A 221 -35.10 7.98 4.23
CA GLU A 221 -36.32 8.74 3.86
C GLU A 221 -36.88 9.63 4.99
N MET A 222 -35.98 10.28 5.75
CA MET A 222 -36.31 10.94 7.01
C MET A 222 -37.23 12.15 6.81
N GLN A 223 -38.48 12.02 7.28
CA GLN A 223 -39.46 13.11 7.27
C GLN A 223 -39.22 14.09 8.43
N GLY A 224 -39.52 15.38 8.21
CA GLY A 224 -39.35 16.43 9.23
C GLY A 224 -37.89 16.66 9.66
N CYS A 225 -36.94 16.12 8.90
CA CYS A 225 -35.50 16.24 9.12
C CYS A 225 -34.85 16.95 7.95
N ALA A 226 -33.75 17.67 8.22
CA ALA A 226 -32.93 18.30 7.19
C ALA A 226 -31.44 18.07 7.45
N ALA A 227 -30.59 18.28 6.45
CA ALA A 227 -29.14 18.19 6.57
C ALA A 227 -28.50 19.54 6.25
N ILE A 228 -27.38 19.85 6.90
CA ILE A 228 -26.50 20.93 6.46
C ILE A 228 -25.39 20.33 5.63
N ALA A 229 -25.37 20.61 4.34
CA ALA A 229 -24.35 20.12 3.41
C ALA A 229 -24.14 21.07 2.24
N SER A 230 -23.30 20.67 1.29
CA SER A 230 -23.07 21.41 0.05
C SER A 230 -24.30 21.33 -0.87
N ASP A 231 -24.39 22.27 -1.80
CA ASP A 231 -25.34 22.20 -2.92
C ASP A 231 -25.08 21.00 -3.84
N LEU A 232 -23.81 20.59 -4.00
CA LEU A 232 -23.45 19.38 -4.75
C LEU A 232 -24.06 18.11 -4.13
N ALA A 233 -24.06 18.00 -2.80
CA ALA A 233 -24.68 16.87 -2.10
C ALA A 233 -26.19 16.81 -2.37
N ALA A 234 -26.86 17.96 -2.51
CA ALA A 234 -28.28 18.02 -2.86
C ALA A 234 -28.55 17.41 -4.24
N SER A 235 -27.72 17.73 -5.23
CA SER A 235 -27.82 17.18 -6.58
C SER A 235 -27.52 15.67 -6.62
N ILE A 236 -26.48 15.22 -5.90
CA ILE A 236 -26.08 13.81 -5.87
C ILE A 236 -27.14 12.94 -5.19
N TYR A 237 -27.69 13.39 -4.06
CA TYR A 237 -28.65 12.62 -3.28
C TYR A 237 -30.11 12.93 -3.60
N ASN A 238 -30.38 13.75 -4.62
CA ASN A 238 -31.71 14.16 -5.04
C ASN A 238 -32.57 14.70 -3.88
N LEU A 239 -32.03 15.72 -3.21
CA LEU A 239 -32.67 16.44 -2.10
C LEU A 239 -33.02 17.87 -2.51
N ASP A 240 -34.08 18.40 -1.93
CA ASP A 240 -34.49 19.79 -2.13
C ASP A 240 -33.64 20.72 -1.27
N ILE A 241 -33.14 21.79 -1.90
CA ILE A 241 -32.47 22.87 -1.20
C ILE A 241 -33.52 23.84 -0.66
N LEU A 242 -33.79 23.77 0.65
CA LEU A 242 -34.74 24.65 1.31
C LEU A 242 -34.21 26.08 1.43
N GLN A 243 -32.90 26.23 1.65
CA GLN A 243 -32.23 27.53 1.69
C GLN A 243 -30.72 27.37 1.47
N LYS A 244 -30.11 28.29 0.72
CA LYS A 244 -28.65 28.41 0.53
C LYS A 244 -28.08 29.55 1.37
N GLY A 245 -26.85 29.40 1.86
CA GLY A 245 -26.17 30.46 2.63
C GLY A 245 -26.78 30.59 4.02
N ILE A 246 -26.76 29.49 4.78
CA ILE A 246 -27.30 29.45 6.16
C ILE A 246 -26.21 29.57 7.23
N GLU A 247 -24.95 29.65 6.80
CA GLU A 247 -23.81 29.93 7.67
C GLU A 247 -23.93 31.30 8.36
N ASP A 248 -23.43 31.36 9.59
CA ASP A 248 -23.44 32.56 10.42
C ASP A 248 -22.39 33.59 9.94
N ASP A 249 -21.26 33.11 9.39
CA ASP A 249 -20.21 33.92 8.78
C ASP A 249 -20.07 33.56 7.30
N ASP A 250 -20.26 34.56 6.44
CA ASP A 250 -20.23 34.40 5.00
C ASP A 250 -18.80 34.40 4.41
N ASN A 251 -17.77 34.69 5.23
CA ASN A 251 -16.35 34.60 4.91
C ASN A 251 -15.73 33.24 5.27
N ASN A 252 -16.43 32.16 4.98
CA ASN A 252 -15.95 30.79 5.18
C ASN A 252 -15.27 30.27 3.91
N PHE A 253 -13.95 30.17 3.93
CA PHE A 253 -13.14 29.70 2.80
C PHE A 253 -12.24 28.56 3.22
N THR A 254 -12.11 27.56 2.36
CA THR A 254 -11.19 26.45 2.53
C THR A 254 -10.21 26.44 1.38
N ARG A 255 -8.92 26.41 1.70
CA ARG A 255 -7.84 26.28 0.71
C ARG A 255 -7.46 24.82 0.56
N PHE A 256 -7.37 24.39 -0.69
CA PHE A 256 -7.06 23.04 -1.14
C PHE A 256 -5.78 23.03 -1.95
N LEU A 257 -5.02 21.94 -1.86
CA LEU A 257 -3.82 21.70 -2.65
C LEU A 257 -4.03 20.47 -3.53
N LEU A 258 -3.70 20.61 -4.82
CA LEU A 258 -3.68 19.52 -5.78
C LEU A 258 -2.30 18.87 -5.74
N LEU A 259 -2.28 17.56 -5.54
CA LEU A 259 -1.09 16.76 -5.34
C LEU A 259 -0.85 15.84 -6.52
N SER A 260 0.41 15.71 -6.92
CA SER A 260 0.86 14.79 -7.96
C SER A 260 2.17 14.11 -7.58
N ARG A 261 2.49 13.02 -8.27
CA ARG A 261 3.78 12.32 -8.16
C ARG A 261 4.94 13.09 -8.80
N ARG A 262 4.64 14.06 -9.68
CA ARG A 262 5.64 14.85 -10.40
C ARG A 262 5.49 16.33 -10.06
N SER A 263 6.62 17.00 -9.84
CA SER A 263 6.66 18.45 -9.69
C SER A 263 6.41 19.14 -11.04
N VAL A 264 5.80 20.32 -11.01
CA VAL A 264 5.55 21.17 -12.18
C VAL A 264 6.40 22.45 -12.18
N GLY A 265 7.25 22.65 -11.17
CA GLY A 265 7.98 23.91 -10.97
C GLY A 265 8.75 24.40 -12.19
N ASN A 266 9.49 23.49 -12.86
CA ASN A 266 10.27 23.82 -14.06
C ASN A 266 9.42 24.09 -15.32
N LEU A 267 8.12 23.80 -15.24
CA LEU A 267 7.17 23.99 -16.33
C LEU A 267 6.37 25.28 -16.17
N ILE A 268 6.57 26.01 -15.07
CA ILE A 268 5.91 27.31 -14.84
C ILE A 268 6.52 28.35 -15.79
N PRO A 269 5.71 28.94 -16.69
CA PRO A 269 6.14 30.06 -17.51
C PRO A 269 6.53 31.27 -16.65
N PRO A 270 7.55 32.07 -17.02
CA PRO A 270 8.03 33.21 -16.22
C PRO A 270 6.98 34.31 -15.94
N ASN A 271 5.93 34.37 -16.76
CA ASN A 271 4.85 35.35 -16.66
C ASN A 271 3.68 34.90 -15.78
N ILE A 272 3.70 33.67 -15.25
CA ILE A 272 2.65 33.15 -14.36
C ILE A 272 3.09 33.35 -12.91
N PRO A 273 2.35 34.11 -12.09
CA PRO A 273 2.61 34.22 -10.66
C PRO A 273 2.60 32.83 -9.99
N ALA A 274 3.63 32.58 -9.21
CA ALA A 274 3.88 31.27 -8.65
C ALA A 274 4.17 31.34 -7.16
N LYS A 275 3.82 30.25 -6.48
CA LYS A 275 4.01 30.03 -5.07
C LYS A 275 4.91 28.81 -4.85
N THR A 276 5.79 28.91 -3.87
CA THR A 276 6.60 27.79 -3.39
C THR A 276 6.26 27.51 -1.94
N THR A 277 5.85 26.28 -1.64
CA THR A 277 5.60 25.83 -0.27
C THR A 277 6.80 25.05 0.24
N LEU A 278 7.26 25.43 1.42
CA LEU A 278 8.40 24.84 2.12
C LEU A 278 7.97 24.27 3.47
N PHE A 279 8.63 23.18 3.84
CA PHE A 279 8.68 22.68 5.20
C PHE A 279 10.12 22.75 5.69
N PHE A 280 10.36 23.20 6.92
CA PHE A 280 11.69 23.17 7.50
C PHE A 280 11.71 22.98 9.02
N LEU A 281 12.83 22.46 9.52
CA LEU A 281 13.15 22.31 10.93
C LEU A 281 14.33 23.21 11.30
N MET A 282 14.21 23.91 12.42
CA MET A 282 15.26 24.75 12.98
C MET A 282 15.61 24.27 14.38
N ARG A 283 16.88 24.42 14.77
CA ARG A 283 17.26 24.31 16.18
C ARG A 283 16.55 25.39 16.99
N ASN A 284 15.88 24.98 18.05
CA ASN A 284 15.25 25.89 18.99
C ASN A 284 16.31 26.79 19.62
N GLY A 285 16.10 28.11 19.52
CA GLY A 285 17.01 29.11 20.05
C GLY A 285 16.52 30.54 19.78
N PRO A 286 17.02 31.52 20.55
CA PRO A 286 16.66 32.92 20.32
C PRO A 286 16.97 33.36 18.89
N GLY A 287 15.95 33.88 18.19
CA GLY A 287 16.10 34.41 16.83
C GLY A 287 16.17 33.36 15.72
N SER A 288 15.95 32.06 15.99
CA SER A 288 15.99 31.02 14.95
C SER A 288 14.99 31.29 13.81
N LEU A 289 13.73 31.63 14.13
CA LEU A 289 12.73 32.00 13.12
C LEU A 289 13.14 33.28 12.37
N PHE A 290 13.66 34.30 13.07
CA PHE A 290 14.12 35.52 12.43
C PHE A 290 15.21 35.25 11.38
N ARG A 291 16.19 34.39 11.69
CA ARG A 291 17.25 34.00 10.74
C ARG A 291 16.67 33.29 9.51
N ALA A 292 15.72 32.37 9.72
CA ALA A 292 15.04 31.68 8.63
C ALA A 292 14.27 32.66 7.73
N LEU A 293 13.48 33.57 8.31
CA LEU A 293 12.72 34.56 7.55
C LEU A 293 13.60 35.61 6.88
N ALA A 294 14.74 35.97 7.48
CA ALA A 294 15.70 36.90 6.90
C ALA A 294 16.25 36.42 5.54
N CYS A 295 16.31 35.11 5.30
CA CYS A 295 16.68 34.55 4.00
C CYS A 295 15.78 35.06 2.87
N PHE A 296 14.50 35.31 3.15
CA PHE A 296 13.50 35.76 2.19
C PHE A 296 13.31 37.28 2.24
N ALA A 297 13.21 37.85 3.44
CA ALA A 297 12.93 39.27 3.62
C ALA A 297 14.05 40.17 3.06
N LEU A 298 15.33 39.79 3.20
CA LEU A 298 16.46 40.55 2.65
C LEU A 298 16.57 40.50 1.12
N ARG A 299 15.68 39.75 0.47
CA ARG A 299 15.60 39.53 -0.98
C ARG A 299 14.28 40.01 -1.57
N ASP A 300 13.49 40.76 -0.79
CA ASP A 300 12.17 41.29 -1.15
C ASP A 300 11.19 40.19 -1.61
N LEU A 301 11.30 38.99 -1.03
CA LEU A 301 10.39 37.88 -1.32
C LEU A 301 9.21 37.89 -0.34
N ASP A 302 8.00 38.05 -0.88
CA ASP A 302 6.76 38.08 -0.11
C ASP A 302 6.37 36.68 0.40
N LEU A 303 5.79 36.63 1.59
CA LEU A 303 5.34 35.41 2.25
C LEU A 303 3.81 35.43 2.37
N SER A 304 3.14 34.46 1.77
CA SER A 304 1.67 34.34 1.89
C SER A 304 1.23 33.51 3.08
N LYS A 305 2.15 32.71 3.66
CA LYS A 305 1.88 31.89 4.84
C LYS A 305 3.17 31.68 5.62
N CYS A 306 3.11 31.78 6.94
CA CYS A 306 4.15 31.35 7.86
C CYS A 306 3.50 30.78 9.10
N GLU A 307 3.73 29.49 9.37
CA GLU A 307 3.14 28.80 10.51
C GLU A 307 4.19 27.95 11.23
N SER A 308 4.20 28.05 12.55
CA SER A 308 5.06 27.26 13.43
C SER A 308 4.23 26.34 14.31
N ARG A 309 4.69 25.11 14.53
CA ARG A 309 4.10 24.21 15.54
C ARG A 309 5.16 23.31 16.16
N PRO A 310 4.94 22.75 17.35
CA PRO A 310 5.77 21.67 17.87
C PRO A 310 5.76 20.48 16.90
N SER A 311 6.93 19.96 16.58
CA SER A 311 7.11 18.76 15.76
C SER A 311 6.70 17.52 16.55
N SER A 312 6.03 16.56 15.90
CA SER A 312 5.69 15.29 16.54
C SER A 312 6.89 14.35 16.54
N VAL A 313 7.01 13.49 17.55
CA VAL A 313 8.03 12.43 17.62
C VAL A 313 8.01 11.56 16.35
N GLN A 314 6.82 11.25 15.84
CA GLN A 314 6.64 10.46 14.63
C GLN A 314 7.22 11.15 13.38
N LEU A 315 7.01 12.47 13.24
CA LEU A 315 7.57 13.24 12.13
C LEU A 315 9.09 13.35 12.24
N ARG A 316 9.63 13.58 13.45
CA ARG A 316 11.09 13.60 13.69
C ARG A 316 11.74 12.27 13.39
N ASN A 317 11.17 11.16 13.87
CA ASN A 317 11.65 9.81 13.58
C ASN A 317 11.64 9.53 12.07
N PHE A 318 10.56 9.91 11.38
CA PHE A 318 10.52 9.78 9.93
C PHE A 318 11.69 10.51 9.27
N ILE A 319 11.94 11.78 9.63
CA ILE A 319 13.03 12.58 9.05
C ILE A 319 14.40 11.99 9.39
N LYS A 320 14.59 11.48 10.62
CA LYS A 320 15.84 10.88 11.09
C LYS A 320 16.21 9.58 10.36
N TYR A 321 15.21 8.75 10.01
CA TYR A 321 15.42 7.44 9.40
C TYR A 321 15.09 7.38 7.91
N ALA A 322 14.48 8.42 7.33
CA ALA A 322 14.26 8.51 5.90
C ALA A 322 15.61 8.62 5.18
N ARG A 323 15.86 7.74 4.19
CA ARG A 323 16.97 7.93 3.26
C ARG A 323 16.77 9.28 2.56
N PRO A 324 17.79 10.15 2.47
CA PRO A 324 17.68 11.38 1.71
C PRO A 324 17.30 11.05 0.26
N LEU A 325 16.15 11.56 -0.17
CA LEU A 325 15.79 11.65 -1.59
C LEU A 325 16.76 12.66 -2.25
N SER A 326 17.10 12.41 -3.51
CA SER A 326 18.29 12.87 -4.25
C SER A 326 18.67 14.37 -4.24
N ASP A 327 17.91 15.26 -3.61
CA ASP A 327 18.13 16.72 -3.61
C ASP A 327 18.21 17.35 -2.20
N SER A 328 18.27 16.54 -1.13
CA SER A 328 18.47 17.02 0.24
C SER A 328 19.79 16.51 0.81
N PRO A 329 20.60 17.39 1.46
CA PRO A 329 21.75 16.92 2.23
C PRO A 329 21.28 15.89 3.26
N ALA A 330 22.08 14.85 3.50
CA ALA A 330 21.81 13.90 4.57
C ALA A 330 21.61 14.69 5.88
N PRO A 331 20.60 14.33 6.70
CA PRO A 331 20.40 15.03 7.97
C PRO A 331 21.70 14.99 8.77
N LEU A 332 22.15 16.15 9.25
CA LEU A 332 23.29 16.29 10.15
C LEU A 332 22.91 15.67 11.51
N VAL A 333 22.94 14.34 11.59
CA VAL A 333 22.73 13.65 12.86
C VAL A 333 24.07 13.65 13.61
N SER A 334 24.22 14.60 14.53
CA SER A 334 25.24 14.50 15.57
C SER A 334 24.96 13.25 16.41
N SER A 335 25.88 12.31 16.38
CA SER A 335 25.93 11.16 17.29
C SER A 335 26.14 11.67 18.72
N GLY A 336 25.05 11.94 19.43
CA GLY A 336 25.08 12.43 20.80
C GLY A 336 23.78 12.11 21.53
N SER A 337 23.93 11.57 22.73
CA SER A 337 22.92 11.29 23.74
C SER A 337 22.29 12.60 24.25
N GLU A 338 21.44 13.24 23.46
CA GLU A 338 20.61 14.36 23.93
C GLU A 338 19.16 13.89 24.03
N ILE A 339 18.57 14.10 25.21
CA ILE A 339 17.13 14.01 25.45
C ILE A 339 16.45 14.83 24.34
N GLU A 340 15.74 14.19 23.42
CA GLU A 340 15.06 14.91 22.33
C GLU A 340 14.17 16.00 22.94
N ASP A 341 14.46 17.28 22.65
CA ASP A 341 13.62 18.40 23.08
C ASP A 341 12.17 18.10 22.66
N PRO A 342 11.25 17.87 23.63
CA PRO A 342 9.88 17.52 23.31
C PRO A 342 9.16 18.64 22.56
N PHE A 343 9.70 19.87 22.58
CA PHE A 343 9.14 21.07 21.96
C PHE A 343 9.94 21.57 20.74
N ALA A 344 10.72 20.72 20.06
CA ALA A 344 11.35 21.09 18.78
C ALA A 344 10.29 21.58 17.77
N TYR A 345 10.46 22.77 17.18
CA TYR A 345 9.45 23.35 16.27
C TYR A 345 9.71 22.99 14.80
N CYS A 346 8.61 22.81 14.05
CA CYS A 346 8.61 22.78 12.60
C CYS A 346 7.85 23.96 12.02
N PHE A 347 8.19 24.31 10.78
CA PHE A 347 7.66 25.48 10.10
C PHE A 347 7.15 25.12 8.70
N TYR A 348 6.01 25.71 8.35
CA TYR A 348 5.45 25.69 6.99
C TYR A 348 5.43 27.12 6.46
N LEU A 349 5.95 27.30 5.25
CA LEU A 349 6.12 28.61 4.66
C LEU A 349 5.68 28.60 3.20
N ASP A 350 4.85 29.55 2.81
CA ASP A 350 4.54 29.83 1.41
C ASP A 350 5.21 31.14 0.99
N ILE A 351 6.00 31.07 -0.07
CA ILE A 351 6.67 32.22 -0.68
C ILE A 351 6.00 32.50 -2.02
N LYS A 352 5.69 33.77 -2.31
CA LYS A 352 5.15 34.20 -3.61
C LYS A 352 6.25 34.36 -4.67
N ALA A 353 6.99 33.29 -4.90
CA ALA A 353 7.95 33.19 -5.99
C ALA A 353 8.12 31.73 -6.38
N SER A 354 8.49 31.49 -7.64
CA SER A 354 8.93 30.18 -8.08
C SER A 354 10.45 30.05 -7.96
N ILE A 355 10.89 28.96 -7.33
CA ILE A 355 12.32 28.67 -7.18
C ILE A 355 12.98 28.25 -8.49
N SER A 356 12.21 27.78 -9.48
CA SER A 356 12.74 27.29 -10.75
C SER A 356 13.17 28.39 -11.71
N ASN A 357 12.58 29.58 -11.61
CA ASN A 357 12.75 30.69 -12.55
C ASN A 357 12.99 32.05 -11.85
N ASN A 358 13.04 32.10 -10.51
CA ASN A 358 13.51 33.27 -9.75
C ASN A 358 14.84 32.95 -9.02
N PRO A 359 15.99 33.47 -9.50
CA PRO A 359 17.30 33.24 -8.87
C PRO A 359 17.38 33.70 -7.42
N SER A 360 16.67 34.77 -7.06
CA SER A 360 16.62 35.30 -5.70
C SER A 360 15.93 34.30 -4.76
N ALA A 361 14.81 33.72 -5.20
CA ALA A 361 14.09 32.70 -4.46
C ALA A 361 14.93 31.42 -4.28
N GLN A 362 15.62 30.98 -5.34
CA GLN A 362 16.52 29.82 -5.25
C GLN A 362 17.66 30.07 -4.27
N ALA A 363 18.28 31.26 -4.31
CA ALA A 363 19.34 31.64 -3.38
C ALA A 363 18.83 31.71 -1.93
N ALA A 364 17.62 32.22 -1.70
CA ALA A 364 16.99 32.25 -0.39
C ALA A 364 16.78 30.84 0.19
N VAL A 365 16.27 29.92 -0.61
CA VAL A 365 16.05 28.52 -0.21
C VAL A 365 17.37 27.80 0.05
N ASN A 366 18.40 28.05 -0.76
CA ASN A 366 19.74 27.49 -0.53
C ASN A 366 20.34 28.00 0.79
N GLN A 367 20.21 29.29 1.08
CA GLN A 367 20.65 29.84 2.36
C GLN A 367 19.86 29.26 3.54
N LEU A 368 18.55 29.06 3.40
CA LEU A 368 17.74 28.41 4.43
C LEU A 368 18.25 26.98 4.70
N LYS A 369 18.55 26.21 3.65
CA LYS A 369 19.10 24.85 3.75
C LYS A 369 20.40 24.80 4.55
N GLU A 370 21.26 25.82 4.43
CA GLU A 370 22.52 25.91 5.18
C GLU A 370 22.31 26.15 6.68
N GLN A 371 21.18 26.74 7.08
CA GLN A 371 20.92 27.18 8.46
C GLN A 371 19.93 26.29 9.22
N SER A 372 19.18 25.46 8.50
CA SER A 372 18.17 24.56 9.03
C SER A 372 18.71 23.14 9.23
N GLU A 373 18.07 22.36 10.09
CA GLU A 373 18.38 20.93 10.24
C GLU A 373 17.81 20.10 9.08
N TYR A 374 16.70 20.57 8.51
CA TYR A 374 16.02 19.94 7.40
C TYR A 374 15.18 20.97 6.65
N VAL A 375 15.21 20.92 5.31
CA VAL A 375 14.26 21.65 4.45
C VAL A 375 13.74 20.71 3.39
N ARG A 376 12.45 20.79 3.12
CA ARG A 376 11.83 20.16 1.97
C ARG A 376 10.98 21.17 1.21
N VAL A 377 11.19 21.23 -0.10
CA VAL A 377 10.26 21.90 -1.01
C VAL A 377 9.08 20.96 -1.23
N LEU A 378 7.89 21.35 -0.79
CA LEU A 378 6.67 20.55 -0.94
C LEU A 378 6.01 20.75 -2.31
N GLY A 379 6.28 21.88 -2.96
CA GLY A 379 5.88 22.13 -4.34
C GLY A 379 6.17 23.56 -4.77
N CYS A 380 6.22 23.76 -6.08
CA CYS A 380 6.34 25.05 -6.75
C CYS A 380 5.27 25.05 -7.84
N TYR A 381 4.27 25.92 -7.73
CA TYR A 381 3.01 25.84 -8.47
C TYR A 381 2.38 27.23 -8.71
N PRO A 382 1.46 27.40 -9.68
CA PRO A 382 0.77 28.66 -9.92
C PRO A 382 -0.13 29.10 -8.75
N GLU A 383 -0.23 30.41 -8.51
CA GLU A 383 -1.01 30.98 -7.39
C GLU A 383 -2.54 31.05 -7.67
N SER A 384 -2.98 31.15 -8.93
CA SER A 384 -4.35 31.57 -9.28
C SER A 384 -5.31 30.43 -9.65
N SER A 385 -5.19 29.24 -9.03
CA SER A 385 -5.90 28.02 -9.48
C SER A 385 -5.66 27.66 -10.96
N GLU A 386 -4.63 28.23 -11.55
CA GLU A 386 -4.26 27.99 -12.93
C GLU A 386 -3.59 26.61 -13.04
N LEU A 387 -4.07 25.81 -13.99
CA LEU A 387 -3.48 24.52 -14.31
C LEU A 387 -2.42 24.71 -15.39
N ILE A 388 -1.26 24.09 -15.19
CA ILE A 388 -0.17 24.16 -16.16
C ILE A 388 0.37 22.80 -16.54
N GLY A 389 1.01 22.79 -17.70
CA GLY A 389 1.75 21.66 -18.27
C GLY A 389 1.02 20.34 -18.07
N PRO A 390 1.54 19.42 -17.24
CA PRO A 390 1.03 18.07 -17.26
C PRO A 390 -0.41 17.97 -16.71
N VAL A 391 -0.75 18.81 -15.73
CA VAL A 391 -2.09 18.79 -15.12
C VAL A 391 -3.13 19.31 -16.11
N LYS A 392 -2.83 20.42 -16.79
CA LYS A 392 -3.71 21.03 -17.77
C LYS A 392 -3.99 20.10 -18.95
N ASN A 393 -2.94 19.52 -19.52
CA ASN A 393 -3.10 18.63 -20.67
C ASN A 393 -3.98 17.41 -20.32
N ALA A 394 -3.83 16.83 -19.13
CA ALA A 394 -4.66 15.70 -18.70
C ALA A 394 -6.16 16.08 -18.63
N VAL A 395 -6.46 17.28 -18.13
CA VAL A 395 -7.83 17.81 -18.05
C VAL A 395 -8.38 18.16 -19.44
N ASP A 396 -7.59 18.82 -20.27
CA ASP A 396 -7.99 19.20 -21.64
C ASP A 396 -8.28 17.95 -22.50
N ILE A 397 -7.45 16.92 -22.39
CA ILE A 397 -7.68 15.62 -23.06
C ILE A 397 -9.00 15.00 -22.57
N ALA A 398 -9.24 14.96 -21.26
CA ALA A 398 -10.48 14.42 -20.71
C ALA A 398 -11.72 15.21 -21.15
N ALA A 399 -11.58 16.52 -21.34
CA ALA A 399 -12.65 17.34 -21.89
C ALA A 399 -12.96 17.03 -23.37
N SER A 400 -11.93 16.81 -24.19
CA SER A 400 -12.10 16.48 -25.61
C SER A 400 -12.86 15.16 -25.84
N PHE A 401 -12.63 14.14 -25.00
CA PHE A 401 -13.35 12.87 -25.08
C PHE A 401 -14.84 13.02 -24.79
N ARG A 402 -15.25 13.99 -23.95
CA ARG A 402 -16.66 14.23 -23.64
C ARG A 402 -17.38 14.95 -24.78
N GLU A 403 -16.74 15.89 -25.46
CA GLU A 403 -17.35 16.53 -26.65
C GLU A 403 -17.60 15.50 -27.76
N GLU A 404 -16.68 14.56 -27.96
CA GLU A 404 -16.88 13.43 -28.87
C GLU A 404 -17.96 12.47 -28.36
N ALA A 405 -17.99 12.15 -27.06
CA ALA A 405 -19.02 11.30 -26.48
C ALA A 405 -20.41 11.94 -26.45
N GLU A 406 -20.54 13.25 -26.25
CA GLU A 406 -21.80 13.99 -26.31
C GLU A 406 -22.27 14.18 -27.76
N ALA A 407 -21.36 14.38 -28.71
CA ALA A 407 -21.67 14.37 -30.13
C ALA A 407 -22.18 12.99 -30.59
N VAL A 408 -21.52 11.90 -30.16
CA VAL A 408 -21.95 10.52 -30.41
C VAL A 408 -23.26 10.22 -29.66
N SER A 409 -23.41 10.69 -28.41
CA SER A 409 -24.63 10.52 -27.62
C SER A 409 -25.82 11.24 -28.25
N SER A 410 -25.64 12.42 -28.84
CA SER A 410 -26.72 13.12 -29.57
C SER A 410 -27.19 12.37 -30.83
N ILE A 411 -26.26 11.67 -31.51
CA ILE A 411 -26.55 10.81 -32.68
C ILE A 411 -27.18 9.47 -32.24
N VAL A 412 -26.82 8.97 -31.07
CA VAL A 412 -27.36 7.72 -30.50
C VAL A 412 -28.70 7.94 -29.80
N MET A 413 -28.94 9.12 -29.21
CA MET A 413 -30.18 9.49 -28.51
C MET A 413 -31.38 9.64 -29.43
N SER A 414 -31.19 9.81 -30.74
CA SER A 414 -32.30 9.72 -31.71
C SER A 414 -32.72 8.28 -32.02
N SER A 415 -32.01 7.26 -31.49
CA SER A 415 -32.14 5.88 -31.96
C SER A 415 -32.36 4.82 -30.87
N ILE A 416 -32.43 5.16 -29.57
CA ILE A 416 -32.62 4.14 -28.53
C ILE A 416 -33.68 4.57 -27.51
N THR A 417 -34.92 4.17 -27.75
CA THR A 417 -35.92 3.94 -26.71
C THR A 417 -35.50 2.72 -25.89
N ALA A 418 -35.48 2.87 -24.56
CA ALA A 418 -35.13 1.85 -23.57
C ALA A 418 -35.73 0.46 -23.86
N GLN A 419 -34.86 -0.55 -23.94
CA GLN A 419 -35.22 -1.97 -23.80
C GLN A 419 -34.42 -2.60 -22.64
N PRO A 420 -35.02 -3.52 -21.86
CA PRO A 420 -34.35 -4.17 -20.73
C PRO A 420 -33.20 -5.07 -21.20
N MET A 421 -32.01 -4.90 -20.62
CA MET A 421 -30.83 -5.67 -21.01
C MET A 421 -30.89 -7.12 -20.49
N LYS A 422 -30.66 -8.09 -21.38
CA LYS A 422 -30.61 -9.55 -21.10
C LYS A 422 -29.58 -9.89 -20.02
N LYS A 423 -29.87 -10.80 -19.07
CA LYS A 423 -28.89 -11.28 -18.05
C LYS A 423 -27.73 -12.06 -18.70
N LEU A 424 -26.55 -12.04 -18.07
CA LEU A 424 -25.40 -12.87 -18.48
C LEU A 424 -25.67 -14.35 -18.16
N LYS A 425 -25.23 -15.26 -19.02
CA LYS A 425 -25.20 -16.70 -18.74
C LYS A 425 -23.77 -17.15 -18.45
N VAL A 426 -23.52 -17.62 -17.22
CA VAL A 426 -22.18 -17.86 -16.68
C VAL A 426 -22.00 -19.33 -16.29
N ALA A 427 -20.95 -19.98 -16.78
CA ALA A 427 -20.56 -21.30 -16.30
C ALA A 427 -19.44 -21.21 -15.26
N VAL A 428 -19.59 -21.91 -14.13
CA VAL A 428 -18.56 -22.05 -13.10
C VAL A 428 -17.97 -23.46 -13.13
N ILE A 429 -16.76 -23.58 -13.67
CA ILE A 429 -16.05 -24.84 -13.88
C ILE A 429 -15.15 -25.13 -12.67
N GLY A 430 -15.49 -26.20 -11.94
CA GLY A 430 -14.85 -26.54 -10.67
C GLY A 430 -15.73 -26.12 -9.50
N PHE A 431 -16.61 -27.02 -9.05
CA PHE A 431 -17.61 -26.75 -8.01
C PHE A 431 -17.15 -27.14 -6.60
N GLY A 432 -15.87 -26.88 -6.29
CA GLY A 432 -15.34 -26.96 -4.92
C GLY A 432 -15.81 -25.78 -4.05
N VAL A 433 -15.30 -25.67 -2.82
CA VAL A 433 -15.70 -24.60 -1.88
C VAL A 433 -15.60 -23.18 -2.49
N PRO A 434 -14.51 -22.79 -3.18
CA PRO A 434 -14.44 -21.47 -3.83
C PRO A 434 -15.47 -21.31 -4.96
N GLY A 435 -15.65 -22.34 -5.78
CA GLY A 435 -16.61 -22.36 -6.88
C GLY A 435 -18.07 -22.27 -6.40
N GLN A 436 -18.42 -22.95 -5.31
CA GLN A 436 -19.74 -22.88 -4.68
C GLN A 436 -20.04 -21.46 -4.18
N ARG A 437 -19.10 -20.84 -3.45
CA ARG A 437 -19.26 -19.47 -2.96
C ARG A 437 -19.46 -18.48 -4.11
N LEU A 438 -18.65 -18.60 -5.15
CA LEU A 438 -18.76 -17.74 -6.32
C LEU A 438 -20.08 -17.96 -7.07
N ALA A 439 -20.46 -19.22 -7.32
CA ALA A 439 -21.70 -19.51 -8.03
C ALA A 439 -22.92 -18.96 -7.28
N SER A 440 -22.90 -18.98 -5.94
CA SER A 440 -23.93 -18.34 -5.12
C SER A 440 -23.96 -16.81 -5.27
N LEU A 441 -22.81 -16.16 -5.36
CA LEU A 441 -22.71 -14.72 -5.62
C LEU A 441 -23.28 -14.39 -7.01
N LEU A 442 -22.76 -15.06 -8.03
CA LEU A 442 -23.12 -14.81 -9.42
C LEU A 442 -24.59 -15.10 -9.69
N GLY A 443 -25.17 -16.11 -9.03
CA GLY A 443 -26.59 -16.50 -9.21
C GLY A 443 -27.60 -15.43 -8.80
N LYS A 444 -27.19 -14.42 -8.03
CA LYS A 444 -28.03 -13.25 -7.72
C LYS A 444 -28.23 -12.32 -8.93
N HIS A 445 -27.24 -12.28 -9.83
CA HIS A 445 -27.13 -11.27 -10.89
C HIS A 445 -27.11 -11.86 -12.31
N ALA A 446 -26.78 -13.15 -12.44
CA ALA A 446 -26.60 -13.86 -13.70
C ALA A 446 -27.26 -15.25 -13.67
N ASP A 447 -27.51 -15.81 -14.85
CA ASP A 447 -27.97 -17.19 -14.99
C ASP A 447 -26.75 -18.11 -14.90
N VAL A 448 -26.59 -18.81 -13.76
CA VAL A 448 -25.37 -19.57 -13.44
C VAL A 448 -25.58 -21.07 -13.65
N VAL A 449 -24.63 -21.70 -14.33
CA VAL A 449 -24.52 -23.16 -14.46
C VAL A 449 -23.22 -23.64 -13.80
N ALA A 450 -23.34 -24.51 -12.81
CA ALA A 450 -22.21 -25.18 -12.18
C ALA A 450 -21.76 -26.39 -13.01
N VAL A 451 -20.45 -26.52 -13.20
CA VAL A 451 -19.84 -27.61 -13.98
C VAL A 451 -18.83 -28.35 -13.11
N GLY A 452 -19.07 -29.64 -12.86
CA GLY A 452 -18.27 -30.42 -11.92
C GLY A 452 -18.37 -31.93 -12.10
N GLN A 453 -18.01 -32.65 -11.04
CA GLN A 453 -18.18 -34.11 -10.94
C GLN A 453 -19.60 -34.45 -10.50
N SER A 454 -20.16 -35.58 -10.95
CA SER A 454 -21.58 -35.92 -10.77
C SER A 454 -22.04 -36.00 -9.31
N ASP A 455 -21.14 -36.27 -8.38
CA ASP A 455 -21.40 -36.29 -6.93
C ASP A 455 -21.66 -34.91 -6.32
N GLN A 456 -21.28 -33.83 -7.02
CA GLN A 456 -21.50 -32.45 -6.60
C GLN A 456 -22.90 -31.92 -6.97
N ALA A 457 -23.67 -32.68 -7.76
CA ALA A 457 -25.01 -32.29 -8.22
C ALA A 457 -25.98 -32.01 -7.05
N ALA A 458 -25.95 -32.85 -6.00
CA ALA A 458 -26.80 -32.68 -4.82
C ALA A 458 -26.48 -31.40 -4.02
N ILE A 459 -25.24 -30.90 -4.10
CA ILE A 459 -24.84 -29.64 -3.45
C ILE A 459 -25.39 -28.46 -4.25
N ALA A 460 -25.26 -28.49 -5.58
CA ALA A 460 -25.77 -27.45 -6.45
C ALA A 460 -27.30 -27.32 -6.37
N GLU A 461 -28.02 -28.45 -6.31
CA GLU A 461 -29.47 -28.48 -6.13
C GLU A 461 -29.90 -27.80 -4.82
N LYS A 462 -29.21 -28.06 -3.71
CA LYS A 462 -29.45 -27.39 -2.43
C LYS A 462 -29.20 -25.87 -2.49
N MET A 463 -28.32 -25.42 -3.38
CA MET A 463 -28.01 -24.01 -3.58
C MET A 463 -28.92 -23.34 -4.61
N GLY A 464 -29.82 -24.09 -5.26
CA GLY A 464 -30.69 -23.57 -6.33
C GLY A 464 -29.93 -23.23 -7.62
N ILE A 465 -28.80 -23.89 -7.87
CA ILE A 465 -27.93 -23.63 -9.03
C ILE A 465 -28.05 -24.80 -10.02
N GLU A 466 -28.23 -24.50 -11.31
CA GLU A 466 -28.24 -25.51 -12.35
C GLU A 466 -26.89 -26.24 -12.40
N PHE A 467 -26.90 -27.57 -12.46
CA PHE A 467 -25.68 -28.36 -12.48
C PHE A 467 -25.61 -29.24 -13.73
N ILE A 468 -24.46 -29.22 -14.40
CA ILE A 468 -24.17 -30.15 -15.50
C ILE A 468 -22.85 -30.88 -15.25
N PRO A 469 -22.79 -32.20 -15.56
CA PRO A 469 -21.52 -32.92 -15.60
C PRO A 469 -20.56 -32.32 -16.64
N LYS A 470 -19.25 -32.34 -16.36
CA LYS A 470 -18.22 -31.78 -17.25
C LYS A 470 -18.32 -32.23 -18.72
N PHE A 471 -18.71 -33.48 -18.99
CA PHE A 471 -18.85 -34.00 -20.35
C PHE A 471 -20.03 -33.40 -21.14
N GLN A 472 -20.99 -32.76 -20.47
CA GLN A 472 -22.11 -32.05 -21.09
C GLN A 472 -21.82 -30.56 -21.32
N LEU A 473 -20.68 -30.02 -20.84
CA LEU A 473 -20.35 -28.61 -21.03
C LEU A 473 -20.40 -28.19 -22.50
N ARG A 474 -19.97 -29.07 -23.40
CA ARG A 474 -19.95 -28.82 -24.84
C ARG A 474 -21.34 -28.55 -25.42
N SER A 475 -22.40 -29.17 -24.89
CA SER A 475 -23.77 -28.99 -25.42
C SER A 475 -24.40 -27.65 -25.02
N VAL A 476 -23.86 -26.96 -24.02
CA VAL A 476 -24.36 -25.66 -23.56
C VAL A 476 -23.43 -24.50 -23.90
N MET A 477 -22.24 -24.79 -24.43
CA MET A 477 -21.15 -23.83 -24.65
C MET A 477 -21.60 -22.58 -25.43
N ASP A 478 -22.35 -22.76 -26.51
CA ASP A 478 -22.80 -21.65 -27.37
C ASP A 478 -23.76 -20.68 -26.66
N GLN A 479 -24.43 -21.12 -25.60
CA GLN A 479 -25.35 -20.30 -24.82
C GLN A 479 -24.65 -19.47 -23.73
N LEU A 480 -23.39 -19.77 -23.43
CA LEU A 480 -22.63 -19.12 -22.36
C LEU A 480 -21.96 -17.83 -22.85
N ASP A 481 -22.03 -16.79 -22.03
CA ASP A 481 -21.31 -15.53 -22.24
C ASP A 481 -19.95 -15.55 -21.52
N VAL A 482 -19.91 -16.13 -20.31
CA VAL A 482 -18.73 -16.16 -19.44
C VAL A 482 -18.44 -17.58 -18.94
N LEU A 483 -17.18 -17.99 -19.01
CA LEU A 483 -16.66 -19.24 -18.46
C LEU A 483 -15.68 -18.94 -17.34
N VAL A 484 -16.09 -19.19 -16.11
CA VAL A 484 -15.24 -19.05 -14.94
C VAL A 484 -14.56 -20.38 -14.62
N VAL A 485 -13.24 -20.38 -14.52
CA VAL A 485 -12.43 -21.56 -14.20
C VAL A 485 -11.92 -21.46 -12.76
N SER A 486 -12.55 -22.26 -11.88
CA SER A 486 -12.30 -22.31 -10.42
C SER A 486 -11.83 -23.72 -10.01
N VAL A 487 -10.74 -24.20 -10.61
CA VAL A 487 -10.13 -25.50 -10.28
C VAL A 487 -8.78 -25.33 -9.56
N GLY A 488 -8.41 -26.33 -8.75
CA GLY A 488 -7.14 -26.37 -8.03
C GLY A 488 -5.91 -26.34 -8.96
N ALA A 489 -4.76 -25.99 -8.39
CA ALA A 489 -3.66 -25.49 -9.20
C ALA A 489 -3.09 -26.51 -10.20
N ILE A 490 -3.10 -27.78 -9.81
CA ILE A 490 -2.60 -28.92 -10.58
C ILE A 490 -3.52 -29.26 -11.78
N HIS A 491 -4.81 -28.91 -11.68
CA HIS A 491 -5.83 -29.29 -12.67
C HIS A 491 -6.13 -28.20 -13.72
N PHE A 492 -5.62 -26.99 -13.49
CA PHE A 492 -5.95 -25.82 -14.30
C PHE A 492 -5.51 -25.95 -15.75
N GLU A 493 -4.24 -26.30 -15.99
CA GLU A 493 -3.70 -26.40 -17.35
C GLU A 493 -4.47 -27.42 -18.20
N LYS A 494 -4.74 -28.61 -17.64
CA LYS A 494 -5.56 -29.63 -18.31
C LYS A 494 -6.99 -29.15 -18.58
N THR A 495 -7.54 -28.34 -17.68
CA THR A 495 -8.91 -27.80 -17.84
C THR A 495 -8.94 -26.76 -18.95
N ILE A 496 -8.01 -25.81 -18.98
CA ILE A 496 -7.88 -24.82 -20.06
C ILE A 496 -7.65 -25.51 -21.42
N GLN A 497 -6.79 -26.53 -21.48
CA GLN A 497 -6.55 -27.33 -22.69
C GLN A 497 -7.84 -28.02 -23.18
N SER A 498 -8.64 -28.58 -22.27
CA SER A 498 -9.92 -29.20 -22.65
C SER A 498 -10.95 -28.19 -23.17
N LEU A 499 -10.89 -26.93 -22.72
CA LEU A 499 -11.82 -25.89 -23.15
C LEU A 499 -11.45 -25.29 -24.51
N ALA A 500 -10.16 -25.15 -24.79
CA ALA A 500 -9.66 -24.52 -26.01
C ALA A 500 -10.21 -25.14 -27.30
N GLY A 501 -10.48 -26.46 -27.31
CA GLY A 501 -11.04 -27.17 -28.47
C GLY A 501 -12.54 -26.94 -28.71
N ASP A 502 -13.27 -26.44 -27.71
CA ASP A 502 -14.73 -26.32 -27.74
C ASP A 502 -15.22 -24.86 -27.70
N LEU A 503 -14.33 -23.87 -27.50
CA LEU A 503 -14.67 -22.45 -27.39
C LEU A 503 -15.00 -21.82 -28.76
N SER A 504 -16.16 -21.17 -28.86
CA SER A 504 -16.52 -20.28 -29.97
C SER A 504 -16.10 -18.83 -29.70
N SER A 505 -15.96 -18.04 -30.79
CA SER A 505 -15.47 -16.65 -30.76
C SER A 505 -16.32 -15.74 -29.85
N GLY A 506 -15.68 -14.81 -29.13
CA GLY A 506 -16.37 -13.77 -28.37
C GLY A 506 -16.85 -14.15 -26.96
N LYS A 507 -16.33 -15.24 -26.39
CA LYS A 507 -16.59 -15.62 -24.99
C LYS A 507 -15.53 -15.07 -24.05
N LEU A 508 -15.94 -14.72 -22.83
CA LEU A 508 -15.03 -14.32 -21.75
C LEU A 508 -14.64 -15.53 -20.91
N VAL A 509 -13.34 -15.82 -20.81
CA VAL A 509 -12.79 -16.83 -19.90
C VAL A 509 -12.17 -16.13 -18.70
N VAL A 510 -12.68 -16.44 -17.51
CA VAL A 510 -12.24 -15.86 -16.24
C VAL A 510 -11.46 -16.90 -15.44
N ASP A 511 -10.22 -16.58 -15.17
CA ASP A 511 -9.35 -17.37 -14.33
C ASP A 511 -9.49 -16.99 -12.86
N LEU A 512 -9.84 -17.97 -12.04
CA LEU A 512 -9.80 -17.90 -10.57
C LEU A 512 -8.88 -18.96 -9.97
N HIS A 513 -7.93 -19.46 -10.75
CA HIS A 513 -6.89 -20.41 -10.39
C HIS A 513 -6.09 -19.94 -9.20
N GLY A 514 -6.16 -20.66 -8.08
CA GLY A 514 -5.26 -20.52 -6.95
C GLY A 514 -5.01 -19.07 -6.48
N THR A 515 -3.94 -18.90 -5.70
CA THR A 515 -3.54 -17.58 -5.20
C THR A 515 -2.72 -16.82 -6.24
N LEU A 516 -1.83 -17.48 -6.98
CA LEU A 516 -0.91 -16.82 -7.92
C LEU A 516 -1.48 -16.81 -9.34
N LYS A 517 -1.34 -15.68 -10.05
CA LYS A 517 -2.06 -15.39 -11.31
C LYS A 517 -1.19 -15.38 -12.55
N SER A 518 0.12 -15.13 -12.41
CA SER A 518 1.01 -15.01 -13.57
C SER A 518 1.08 -16.28 -14.40
N LYS A 519 1.08 -17.45 -13.73
CA LYS A 519 1.13 -18.74 -14.42
C LYS A 519 -0.19 -19.08 -15.11
N GLY A 520 -1.32 -18.90 -14.42
CA GLY A 520 -2.66 -19.08 -14.99
C GLY A 520 -2.87 -18.22 -16.23
N LYS A 521 -2.53 -16.92 -16.13
CA LYS A 521 -2.48 -15.96 -17.25
C LYS A 521 -1.67 -16.48 -18.44
N GLN A 522 -0.43 -16.94 -18.22
CA GLN A 522 0.41 -17.46 -19.29
C GLN A 522 -0.16 -18.73 -19.95
N THR A 523 -0.74 -19.63 -19.15
CA THR A 523 -1.38 -20.85 -19.66
C THR A 523 -2.57 -20.51 -20.57
N MET A 524 -3.43 -19.58 -20.14
CA MET A 524 -4.55 -19.12 -20.95
C MET A 524 -4.12 -18.44 -22.25
N LEU A 525 -3.14 -17.53 -22.20
CA LEU A 525 -2.61 -16.86 -23.38
C LEU A 525 -2.01 -17.82 -24.41
N ARG A 526 -1.39 -18.92 -23.98
CA ARG A 526 -0.78 -19.91 -24.87
C ARG A 526 -1.78 -20.89 -25.47
N THR A 527 -2.90 -21.13 -24.78
CA THR A 527 -3.79 -22.27 -25.08
C THR A 527 -5.12 -21.81 -25.67
N LEU A 528 -5.69 -20.70 -25.19
CA LEU A 528 -7.02 -20.25 -25.61
C LEU A 528 -6.97 -19.55 -26.99
N PRO A 529 -8.03 -19.69 -27.82
CA PRO A 529 -8.14 -19.02 -29.12
C PRO A 529 -7.99 -17.49 -29.05
N LYS A 530 -7.44 -16.88 -30.12
CA LYS A 530 -7.10 -15.43 -30.21
C LYS A 530 -8.30 -14.46 -30.21
N ASP A 531 -9.49 -15.00 -30.33
CA ASP A 531 -10.80 -14.36 -30.38
C ASP A 531 -11.63 -14.56 -29.10
N CYS A 532 -11.08 -15.24 -28.08
CA CYS A 532 -11.64 -15.30 -26.73
C CYS A 532 -11.08 -14.19 -25.82
N ASP A 533 -11.93 -13.59 -25.00
CA ASP A 533 -11.47 -12.65 -23.98
C ASP A 533 -10.98 -13.41 -22.74
N ILE A 534 -10.00 -12.84 -22.05
CA ILE A 534 -9.33 -13.41 -20.89
C ILE A 534 -9.28 -12.37 -19.78
N LEU A 535 -9.80 -12.76 -18.63
CA LEU A 535 -9.68 -12.04 -17.37
C LEU A 535 -9.03 -12.98 -16.35
N SER A 536 -8.02 -12.52 -15.60
CA SER A 536 -7.50 -13.27 -14.45
C SER A 536 -7.85 -12.52 -13.19
N ALA A 537 -8.40 -13.20 -12.19
CA ALA A 537 -8.88 -12.58 -10.97
C ALA A 537 -8.51 -13.40 -9.72
N HIS A 538 -8.33 -12.69 -8.62
CA HIS A 538 -8.15 -13.24 -7.29
C HIS A 538 -9.19 -12.64 -6.35
N MET A 539 -9.90 -13.51 -5.63
CA MET A 539 -10.85 -13.09 -4.59
C MET A 539 -10.29 -13.45 -3.23
N PHE A 540 -10.02 -12.43 -2.40
CA PHE A 540 -9.60 -12.65 -1.02
C PHE A 540 -10.84 -12.94 -0.18
N LEU A 541 -11.18 -14.21 -0.06
CA LEU A 541 -12.34 -14.64 0.71
C LEU A 541 -11.93 -14.84 2.18
N SER A 542 -12.38 -13.95 3.07
CA SER A 542 -12.20 -14.18 4.51
C SER A 542 -12.99 -15.43 4.95
N PRO A 543 -12.36 -16.39 5.66
CA PRO A 543 -13.02 -17.60 6.15
C PRO A 543 -14.09 -17.34 7.21
N GLU A 544 -14.13 -16.14 7.81
CA GLU A 544 -15.11 -15.73 8.84
C GLU A 544 -16.36 -15.04 8.25
N SER A 545 -16.32 -14.65 6.97
CA SER A 545 -17.44 -14.00 6.28
C SER A 545 -18.33 -15.05 5.63
N SER A 546 -19.16 -15.74 6.41
CA SER A 546 -20.02 -16.80 5.86
C SER A 546 -21.14 -16.29 4.94
N THR A 547 -21.35 -14.98 4.79
CA THR A 547 -22.45 -14.45 3.97
C THR A 547 -22.19 -13.13 3.21
N SER A 548 -21.18 -12.32 3.55
CA SER A 548 -21.02 -10.97 2.98
C SER A 548 -19.78 -10.82 2.10
N TRP A 549 -19.99 -10.25 0.91
CA TRP A 549 -18.94 -9.89 -0.06
C TRP A 549 -18.50 -8.43 0.05
N GLN A 550 -19.21 -7.62 0.86
CA GLN A 550 -18.93 -6.21 1.02
C GLN A 550 -17.52 -5.96 1.56
N GLY A 551 -16.78 -5.08 0.89
CA GLY A 551 -15.42 -4.69 1.23
C GLY A 551 -14.36 -5.78 1.00
N GLN A 552 -14.73 -6.96 0.48
CA GLN A 552 -13.73 -7.98 0.13
C GLN A 552 -12.97 -7.52 -1.13
N PRO A 553 -11.62 -7.60 -1.15
CA PRO A 553 -10.88 -7.21 -2.32
C PRO A 553 -10.98 -8.26 -3.43
N VAL A 554 -11.29 -7.79 -4.63
CA VAL A 554 -11.30 -8.56 -5.88
C VAL A 554 -10.26 -7.95 -6.79
N VAL A 555 -9.08 -8.57 -6.85
CA VAL A 555 -7.99 -8.11 -7.71
C VAL A 555 -8.13 -8.77 -9.07
N TYR A 556 -8.01 -8.02 -10.16
CA TYR A 556 -8.11 -8.57 -11.51
C TYR A 556 -7.11 -7.97 -12.50
N ASP A 557 -6.78 -8.75 -13.53
CA ASP A 557 -5.93 -8.39 -14.66
C ASP A 557 -6.72 -8.63 -15.95
N GLN A 558 -6.95 -7.57 -16.72
CA GLN A 558 -7.55 -7.63 -18.05
C GLN A 558 -6.53 -8.11 -19.08
N VAL A 559 -6.29 -9.42 -19.10
CA VAL A 559 -5.21 -10.04 -19.89
C VAL A 559 -5.39 -9.85 -21.39
N ARG A 560 -6.60 -10.03 -21.90
CA ARG A 560 -6.95 -9.85 -23.31
C ARG A 560 -8.43 -9.56 -23.43
N VAL A 561 -8.81 -8.36 -23.83
CA VAL A 561 -10.22 -7.94 -23.92
C VAL A 561 -10.48 -7.29 -25.27
N SER A 562 -11.45 -7.85 -25.98
CA SER A 562 -11.95 -7.37 -27.27
C SER A 562 -13.39 -6.89 -27.16
N ASP A 563 -14.22 -7.52 -26.33
CA ASP A 563 -15.55 -7.03 -25.93
C ASP A 563 -15.54 -6.47 -24.50
N ALA A 564 -15.35 -5.15 -24.40
CA ALA A 564 -15.40 -4.45 -23.13
C ALA A 564 -16.76 -4.57 -22.42
N LYS A 565 -17.86 -4.79 -23.15
CA LYS A 565 -19.22 -4.81 -22.55
C LYS A 565 -19.40 -6.02 -21.64
N THR A 566 -19.00 -7.21 -22.11
CA THR A 566 -19.13 -8.44 -21.33
C THR A 566 -18.23 -8.41 -20.08
N VAL A 567 -17.01 -7.89 -20.21
CA VAL A 567 -16.08 -7.74 -19.07
C VAL A 567 -16.60 -6.73 -18.05
N SER A 568 -17.02 -5.53 -18.46
CA SER A 568 -17.57 -4.52 -17.56
C SER A 568 -18.81 -5.03 -16.83
N LYS A 569 -19.69 -5.75 -17.53
CA LYS A 569 -20.89 -6.32 -16.94
C LYS A 569 -20.61 -7.49 -15.98
N PHE A 570 -19.58 -8.28 -16.25
CA PHE A 570 -19.14 -9.31 -15.30
C PHE A 570 -18.53 -8.68 -14.05
N LEU A 571 -17.69 -7.65 -14.20
CA LEU A 571 -17.06 -6.94 -13.08
C LEU A 571 -18.08 -6.16 -12.24
N SER A 572 -19.11 -5.58 -12.85
CA SER A 572 -20.15 -4.83 -12.14
C SER A 572 -20.91 -5.69 -11.11
N ILE A 573 -20.97 -7.02 -11.30
CA ILE A 573 -21.56 -7.95 -10.32
C ILE A 573 -20.85 -7.84 -8.96
N PHE A 574 -19.52 -7.66 -8.97
CA PHE A 574 -18.75 -7.49 -7.74
C PHE A 574 -18.93 -6.10 -7.14
N GLU A 575 -19.11 -5.08 -7.97
CA GLU A 575 -19.36 -3.70 -7.54
C GLU A 575 -20.75 -3.56 -6.90
N ASP A 576 -21.76 -4.21 -7.47
CA ASP A 576 -23.14 -4.28 -6.94
C ASP A 576 -23.17 -4.95 -5.56
N GLU A 577 -22.27 -5.91 -5.33
CA GLU A 577 -22.06 -6.60 -4.05
C GLU A 577 -21.08 -5.86 -3.12
N ARG A 578 -20.70 -4.64 -3.50
CA ARG A 578 -19.83 -3.71 -2.76
C ARG A 578 -18.44 -4.28 -2.49
N CYS A 579 -17.92 -5.14 -3.36
CA CYS A 579 -16.53 -5.58 -3.31
C CYS A 579 -15.60 -4.42 -3.66
N GLN A 580 -14.37 -4.47 -3.15
CA GLN A 580 -13.32 -3.56 -3.57
C GLN A 580 -12.61 -4.14 -4.81
N THR A 581 -13.02 -3.74 -6.00
CA THR A 581 -12.39 -4.17 -7.26
C THR A 581 -11.08 -3.41 -7.48
N ILE A 582 -9.99 -4.13 -7.75
CA ILE A 582 -8.64 -3.57 -7.91
C ILE A 582 -8.03 -4.12 -9.19
N GLU A 583 -7.87 -3.28 -10.20
CA GLU A 583 -7.16 -3.67 -11.41
C GLU A 583 -5.64 -3.65 -11.18
N MET A 584 -4.99 -4.78 -11.45
CA MET A 584 -3.55 -4.95 -11.27
C MET A 584 -3.03 -6.11 -12.12
N ALA A 585 -1.92 -5.87 -12.84
CA ALA A 585 -1.23 -6.91 -13.58
C ALA A 585 -0.89 -8.12 -12.67
N ALA A 586 -1.11 -9.33 -13.19
CA ALA A 586 -0.89 -10.59 -12.47
C ALA A 586 0.52 -10.70 -11.87
N GLU A 587 1.54 -10.20 -12.58
CA GLU A 587 2.93 -10.21 -12.12
C GLU A 587 3.15 -9.31 -10.89
N LYS A 588 2.47 -8.15 -10.89
CA LYS A 588 2.51 -7.20 -9.76
C LYS A 588 1.71 -7.75 -8.57
N HIS A 589 0.56 -8.37 -8.82
CA HIS A 589 -0.22 -9.08 -7.82
C HIS A 589 0.63 -10.15 -7.11
N ASP A 590 1.27 -11.03 -7.89
CA ASP A 590 2.07 -12.12 -7.36
C ASP A 590 3.28 -11.61 -6.57
N GLY A 591 3.86 -10.47 -6.97
CA GLY A 591 4.92 -9.80 -6.21
C GLY A 591 4.52 -9.40 -4.79
N PHE A 592 3.25 -9.03 -4.56
CA PHE A 592 2.76 -8.68 -3.21
C PHE A 592 2.37 -9.89 -2.38
N VAL A 593 1.82 -10.93 -3.02
CA VAL A 593 1.15 -12.02 -2.31
C VAL A 593 2.03 -13.26 -2.17
N SER A 594 2.91 -13.55 -3.13
CA SER A 594 3.68 -14.81 -3.18
C SER A 594 4.45 -15.11 -1.89
N LYS A 595 5.29 -14.18 -1.44
CA LYS A 595 6.14 -14.39 -0.25
C LYS A 595 5.32 -14.53 1.03
N THR A 596 4.41 -13.59 1.27
CA THR A 596 3.64 -13.49 2.52
C THR A 596 2.67 -14.67 2.65
N HIS A 597 1.94 -14.97 1.58
CA HIS A 597 1.02 -16.09 1.55
C HIS A 597 1.75 -17.42 1.71
N PHE A 598 2.84 -17.65 0.96
CA PHE A 598 3.60 -18.90 1.06
C PHE A 598 4.16 -19.14 2.46
N ILE A 599 4.78 -18.13 3.09
CA ILE A 599 5.30 -18.26 4.47
C ILE A 599 4.16 -18.55 5.46
N SER A 600 3.02 -17.85 5.33
CA SER A 600 1.87 -18.07 6.22
C SER A 600 1.30 -19.48 6.11
N THR A 601 1.24 -20.05 4.90
CA THR A 601 0.77 -21.41 4.65
C THR A 601 1.76 -22.44 5.19
N VAL A 602 3.08 -22.25 4.99
CA VAL A 602 4.12 -23.10 5.57
C VAL A 602 4.01 -23.14 7.10
N LEU A 603 3.84 -21.98 7.73
CA LEU A 603 3.65 -21.87 9.19
C LEU A 603 2.39 -22.60 9.65
N GLY A 604 1.26 -22.42 8.96
CA GLY A 604 0.02 -23.11 9.29
C GLY A 604 0.16 -24.64 9.22
N HIS A 605 0.79 -25.18 8.17
CA HIS A 605 1.10 -26.61 8.10
C HIS A 605 2.05 -27.06 9.19
N ALA A 606 3.11 -26.29 9.51
CA ALA A 606 4.03 -26.63 10.59
C ALA A 606 3.33 -26.65 11.96
N LEU A 607 2.40 -25.73 12.22
CA LEU A 607 1.59 -25.71 13.45
C LEU A 607 0.66 -26.92 13.56
N ARG A 608 0.15 -27.44 12.43
CA ARG A 608 -0.63 -28.70 12.42
C ARG A 608 0.21 -29.90 12.83
N GLU A 609 1.45 -29.99 12.36
CA GLU A 609 2.38 -31.07 12.74
C GLU A 609 2.68 -31.08 14.26
N GLN A 610 2.62 -29.90 14.91
CA GLN A 610 2.75 -29.79 16.37
C GLN A 610 1.53 -30.30 17.15
N ASN A 611 0.42 -30.61 16.47
CA ASN A 611 -0.82 -31.12 17.07
C ASN A 611 -1.33 -30.28 18.26
N LEU A 612 -1.24 -28.95 18.14
CA LEU A 612 -1.70 -28.02 19.17
C LEU A 612 -3.17 -28.28 19.50
N GLN A 613 -3.48 -28.39 20.80
CA GLN A 613 -4.84 -28.64 21.29
C GLN A 613 -5.45 -27.37 21.88
N PRO A 614 -6.77 -27.15 21.70
CA PRO A 614 -7.49 -26.15 22.46
C PRO A 614 -7.34 -26.40 23.97
N SER A 615 -7.14 -25.33 24.73
CA SER A 615 -6.99 -25.39 26.20
C SER A 615 -8.11 -24.60 26.87
N PRO A 616 -8.54 -24.96 28.09
CA PRO A 616 -9.47 -24.14 28.89
C PRO A 616 -8.94 -22.73 29.19
N VAL A 617 -7.62 -22.54 29.15
CA VAL A 617 -6.94 -21.25 29.36
C VAL A 617 -6.34 -20.80 28.04
N ASP A 618 -7.20 -20.48 27.08
CA ASP A 618 -6.78 -20.20 25.71
C ASP A 618 -6.38 -18.73 25.53
N THR A 619 -5.09 -18.47 25.32
CA THR A 619 -4.58 -17.12 25.07
C THR A 619 -4.99 -16.65 23.68
N THR A 620 -5.04 -15.32 23.46
CA THR A 620 -5.28 -14.75 22.12
C THR A 620 -4.28 -15.27 21.09
N GLN A 621 -3.02 -15.52 21.50
CA GLN A 621 -1.98 -16.06 20.64
C GLN A 621 -2.24 -17.52 20.24
N ASN A 622 -2.65 -18.38 21.18
CA ASN A 622 -2.96 -19.77 20.86
C ASN A 622 -4.21 -19.88 19.97
N LYS A 623 -5.23 -19.04 20.19
CA LYS A 623 -6.38 -18.92 19.28
C LYS A 623 -5.98 -18.56 17.86
N LEU A 624 -5.05 -17.61 17.68
CA LEU A 624 -4.54 -17.23 16.36
C LEU A 624 -3.73 -18.37 15.71
N ALA A 625 -2.91 -19.08 16.48
CA ALA A 625 -2.13 -20.22 15.99
C ALA A 625 -3.04 -21.38 15.53
N LEU A 626 -4.03 -21.75 16.34
CA LEU A 626 -5.04 -22.75 16.00
C LEU A 626 -5.84 -22.33 14.76
N LYS A 627 -6.24 -21.05 14.67
CA LYS A 627 -6.94 -20.52 13.50
C LYS A 627 -6.09 -20.56 12.24
N LEU A 628 -4.80 -20.24 12.32
CA LEU A 628 -3.88 -20.35 11.17
C LEU A 628 -3.70 -21.81 10.73
N ALA A 629 -3.53 -22.73 11.69
CA ALA A 629 -3.46 -24.16 11.44
C ALA A 629 -4.74 -24.71 10.80
N GLU A 630 -5.92 -24.24 11.25
CA GLU A 630 -7.22 -24.60 10.69
C GLU A 630 -7.38 -24.06 9.26
N ILE A 631 -7.06 -22.79 9.02
CA ILE A 631 -7.17 -22.16 7.69
C ILE A 631 -6.32 -22.90 6.66
N SER A 632 -5.04 -23.14 6.98
CA SER A 632 -4.14 -23.93 6.12
C SER A 632 -4.56 -25.40 6.04
N GLY A 633 -5.43 -25.86 6.95
CA GLY A 633 -5.92 -27.22 6.96
C GLY A 633 -7.15 -27.52 6.11
N ARG A 634 -7.81 -26.47 5.61
CA ARG A 634 -8.99 -26.57 4.73
C ARG A 634 -8.64 -26.90 3.28
N SER A 635 -7.43 -26.57 2.84
CA SER A 635 -6.87 -26.98 1.54
C SER A 635 -6.25 -28.37 1.64
N ASP A 636 -6.35 -29.17 0.58
CA ASP A 636 -5.62 -30.42 0.49
C ASP A 636 -4.10 -30.16 0.36
N PHE A 637 -3.29 -31.20 0.55
CA PHE A 637 -1.84 -31.07 0.45
C PHE A 637 -1.39 -30.76 -0.99
N ASP A 638 -2.20 -31.15 -1.99
CA ASP A 638 -1.94 -30.93 -3.41
C ASP A 638 -2.03 -29.44 -3.78
N ASP A 639 -2.95 -28.69 -3.19
CA ASP A 639 -3.06 -27.23 -3.32
C ASP A 639 -1.85 -26.54 -2.70
N PHE A 640 -1.40 -26.99 -1.52
CA PHE A 640 -0.17 -26.48 -0.90
C PHE A 640 1.07 -26.79 -1.75
N TYR A 641 1.15 -28.00 -2.31
CA TYR A 641 2.21 -28.38 -3.24
C TYR A 641 2.17 -27.54 -4.53
N GLY A 642 0.98 -27.22 -5.04
CA GLY A 642 0.78 -26.31 -6.15
C GLY A 642 1.36 -24.92 -5.85
N LEU A 643 1.04 -24.36 -4.68
CA LEU A 643 1.59 -23.08 -4.23
C LEU A 643 3.11 -23.13 -4.07
N PHE A 644 3.66 -24.22 -3.53
CA PHE A 644 5.10 -24.45 -3.44
C PHE A 644 5.77 -24.44 -4.82
N LYS A 645 5.16 -25.11 -5.81
CA LYS A 645 5.66 -25.18 -7.18
C LYS A 645 5.60 -23.82 -7.89
N ASP A 646 4.59 -23.02 -7.58
CA ASP A 646 4.32 -21.75 -8.26
C ASP A 646 5.02 -20.54 -7.61
N THR A 647 5.50 -20.69 -6.37
CA THR A 647 6.23 -19.64 -5.64
C THR A 647 7.72 -19.61 -6.03
N PRO A 648 8.24 -18.49 -6.57
CA PRO A 648 9.67 -18.34 -6.81
C PRO A 648 10.48 -18.47 -5.52
N ASP A 649 11.62 -19.17 -5.57
CA ASP A 649 12.53 -19.34 -4.44
C ASP A 649 11.89 -19.93 -3.16
N ALA A 650 10.81 -20.73 -3.31
CA ALA A 650 10.09 -21.34 -2.19
C ALA A 650 11.02 -22.07 -1.19
N LEU A 651 12.01 -22.81 -1.68
CA LEU A 651 13.01 -23.49 -0.84
C LEU A 651 13.88 -22.51 -0.05
N ALA A 652 14.27 -21.37 -0.64
CA ALA A 652 15.03 -20.34 0.06
C ALA A 652 14.17 -19.64 1.13
N LEU A 653 12.88 -19.44 0.87
CA LEU A 653 11.93 -18.91 1.86
C LEU A 653 11.78 -19.87 3.05
N ILE A 654 11.67 -21.19 2.81
CA ILE A 654 11.65 -22.20 3.88
C ILE A 654 12.96 -22.18 4.66
N ALA A 655 14.11 -22.11 3.98
CA ALA A 655 15.42 -22.05 4.64
C ALA A 655 15.56 -20.79 5.52
N SER A 656 15.12 -19.63 5.01
CA SER A 656 15.12 -18.38 5.75
C SER A 656 14.20 -18.44 6.99
N LEU A 657 13.05 -19.09 6.89
CA LEU A 657 12.15 -19.28 8.03
C LEU A 657 12.79 -20.18 9.11
N LYS A 658 13.46 -21.27 8.70
CA LYS A 658 14.20 -22.14 9.62
C LYS A 658 15.31 -21.39 10.34
N GLU A 659 16.07 -20.56 9.63
CA GLU A 659 17.13 -19.75 10.23
C GLU A 659 16.56 -18.73 11.22
N ALA A 660 15.43 -18.09 10.90
CA ALA A 660 14.77 -17.18 11.82
C ALA A 660 14.34 -17.87 13.13
N ILE A 661 13.83 -19.10 13.06
CA ILE A 661 13.52 -19.91 14.25
C ILE A 661 14.80 -20.22 15.04
N ALA A 662 15.87 -20.62 14.36
CA ALA A 662 17.16 -20.91 15.00
C ALA A 662 17.78 -19.68 15.68
N VAL A 663 17.62 -18.48 15.11
CA VAL A 663 18.03 -17.21 15.75
C VAL A 663 17.28 -17.00 17.07
N VAL A 664 15.96 -17.23 17.09
CA VAL A 664 15.15 -17.08 18.31
C VAL A 664 15.59 -18.09 19.37
N GLU A 665 15.81 -19.35 18.98
CA GLU A 665 16.33 -20.39 19.87
C GLU A 665 17.67 -19.97 20.51
N ARG A 666 18.62 -19.48 19.70
CA ARG A 666 19.92 -19.01 20.21
C ARG A 666 19.77 -17.85 21.20
N LYS A 667 18.86 -16.90 20.95
CA LYS A 667 18.59 -15.78 21.88
C LYS A 667 18.03 -16.28 23.22
N LEU A 668 17.09 -17.24 23.18
CA LEU A 668 16.52 -17.83 24.39
C LEU A 668 17.58 -18.56 25.21
N MET A 669 18.40 -19.40 24.57
CA MET A 669 19.51 -20.11 25.24
C MET A 669 20.53 -19.13 25.83
N ALA A 670 20.89 -18.08 25.10
CA ALA A 670 21.80 -17.04 25.61
C ALA A 670 21.24 -16.35 26.86
N ARG A 671 19.94 -16.03 26.88
CA ARG A 671 19.28 -15.44 28.06
C ARG A 671 19.25 -16.40 29.25
N GLU A 672 18.96 -17.67 29.01
CA GLU A 672 18.99 -18.69 30.08
C GLU A 672 20.40 -18.88 30.66
N MET A 673 21.43 -18.90 29.82
CA MET A 673 22.83 -18.94 30.25
C MET A 673 23.22 -17.71 31.07
N TYR A 674 22.80 -16.51 30.63
CA TYR A 674 23.02 -15.27 31.36
C TYR A 674 22.36 -15.29 32.74
N LEU A 675 21.08 -15.67 32.83
CA LEU A 675 20.36 -15.74 34.10
C LEU A 675 20.95 -16.80 35.04
N SER A 676 21.39 -17.93 34.49
CA SER A 676 22.08 -18.98 35.26
C SER A 676 23.41 -18.47 35.83
N ALA A 677 24.17 -17.72 35.03
CA ALA A 677 25.41 -17.07 35.47
C ALA A 677 25.14 -15.98 36.52
N GLN A 678 24.07 -15.19 36.36
CA GLN A 678 23.65 -14.16 37.32
C GLN A 678 23.17 -14.75 38.66
N ALA A 679 22.50 -15.91 38.64
CA ALA A 679 22.10 -16.62 39.85
C ALA A 679 23.31 -17.23 40.60
N GLU A 680 24.32 -17.75 39.88
CA GLU A 680 25.58 -18.20 40.48
C GLU A 680 26.44 -17.02 41.00
N PHE A 681 26.26 -15.82 40.44
CA PHE A 681 26.88 -14.55 40.84
C PHE A 681 26.60 -14.16 42.30
N GLN A 682 25.44 -14.53 42.83
CA GLN A 682 25.09 -14.28 44.23
C GLN A 682 25.89 -15.15 45.23
N ILE A 683 26.65 -16.15 44.76
CA ILE A 683 27.30 -17.17 45.61
C ILE A 683 28.83 -17.04 45.64
N THR A 684 29.48 -16.37 44.67
CA THR A 684 30.96 -16.23 44.64
C THR A 684 31.42 -14.94 43.97
N LYS A 685 32.56 -14.36 44.42
CA LYS A 685 33.16 -13.08 43.96
C LYS A 685 33.05 -12.90 42.43
N GLY A 686 32.12 -12.04 42.00
CA GLY A 686 31.60 -11.99 40.63
C GLY A 686 32.49 -11.31 39.58
N GLU A 687 33.45 -10.48 39.97
CA GLU A 687 34.23 -9.67 39.01
C GLU A 687 35.14 -10.50 38.08
N GLU A 688 35.76 -11.58 38.58
CA GLU A 688 36.62 -12.44 37.76
C GLU A 688 35.83 -13.27 36.72
N VAL A 689 34.57 -13.61 37.03
CA VAL A 689 33.73 -14.46 36.15
C VAL A 689 33.12 -13.65 35.01
N LEU A 690 32.70 -12.41 35.25
CA LEU A 690 32.24 -11.51 34.17
C LEU A 690 33.38 -11.17 33.21
N LEU A 691 34.60 -11.01 33.71
CA LEU A 691 35.78 -10.76 32.90
C LEU A 691 36.07 -11.94 31.98
N GLU A 692 35.98 -13.17 32.51
CA GLU A 692 36.23 -14.40 31.74
C GLU A 692 35.09 -14.69 30.73
N LEU A 693 33.82 -14.45 31.08
CA LEU A 693 32.68 -14.56 30.16
C LEU A 693 32.80 -13.56 28.99
N ARG A 694 33.13 -12.30 29.31
CA ARG A 694 33.33 -11.26 28.30
C ARG A 694 34.53 -11.59 27.40
N ARG A 695 35.59 -12.18 27.95
CA ARG A 695 36.74 -12.68 27.19
C ARG A 695 36.37 -13.86 26.27
N MET A 696 35.64 -14.86 26.76
CA MET A 696 35.21 -16.02 25.96
C MET A 696 34.28 -15.62 24.80
N LEU A 697 33.40 -14.64 25.02
CA LEU A 697 32.51 -14.11 23.97
C LEU A 697 33.26 -13.28 22.94
N THR A 698 34.32 -12.57 23.35
CA THR A 698 35.20 -11.84 22.43
C THR A 698 36.04 -12.81 21.59
N GLU A 699 36.59 -13.87 22.21
CA GLU A 699 37.29 -14.95 21.49
C GLU A 699 36.35 -15.71 20.53
N TYR A 700 35.05 -15.81 20.83
CA TYR A 700 34.05 -16.39 19.92
C TYR A 700 33.72 -15.50 18.73
N ASP A 701 33.62 -14.17 18.93
CA ASP A 701 33.42 -13.20 17.84
C ASP A 701 34.63 -13.17 16.88
N ASP A 702 35.85 -13.37 17.38
CA ASP A 702 37.07 -13.48 16.57
C ASP A 702 37.13 -14.77 15.72
N VAL A 703 36.56 -15.88 16.21
CA VAL A 703 36.54 -17.18 15.50
C VAL A 703 35.37 -17.28 14.51
N SER A 704 34.24 -16.62 14.78
CA SER A 704 33.02 -16.72 13.96
C SER A 704 32.90 -15.65 12.86
N GLY A 705 33.79 -14.65 12.83
CA GLY A 705 33.92 -13.69 11.73
C GLY A 705 32.74 -12.75 11.54
N GLY A 706 31.86 -12.62 12.54
CA GLY A 706 30.73 -11.69 12.52
C GLY A 706 30.36 -11.35 13.95
N GLY A 707 30.47 -10.07 14.32
CA GLY A 707 30.29 -9.53 15.68
C GLY A 707 28.88 -9.69 16.25
N SER A 708 28.46 -10.93 16.46
CA SER A 708 27.12 -11.33 16.87
C SER A 708 27.02 -11.61 18.36
N GLY A 709 28.11 -12.01 19.02
CA GLY A 709 28.15 -12.36 20.44
C GLY A 709 27.86 -11.16 21.34
N MET A 710 28.58 -10.06 21.13
CA MET A 710 28.36 -8.81 21.89
C MET A 710 27.01 -8.14 21.60
N GLN A 711 26.48 -8.31 20.39
CA GLN A 711 25.18 -7.75 20.00
C GLN A 711 24.02 -8.53 20.63
N VAL A 712 24.13 -9.85 20.71
CA VAL A 712 23.15 -10.71 21.42
C VAL A 712 23.13 -10.39 22.91
N LEU A 713 24.26 -10.09 23.53
CA LEU A 713 24.32 -9.70 24.95
C LEU A 713 23.58 -8.38 25.23
N ARG A 714 23.76 -7.36 24.39
CA ARG A 714 23.07 -6.06 24.55
C ARG A 714 21.56 -6.14 24.37
N GLU A 715 21.07 -7.03 23.52
CA GLU A 715 19.63 -7.23 23.32
C GLU A 715 18.96 -8.01 24.46
N VAL A 716 19.75 -8.70 25.27
CA VAL A 716 19.29 -9.63 26.30
C VAL A 716 19.38 -9.00 27.71
N MET A 717 20.17 -7.95 27.90
CA MET A 717 20.24 -7.17 29.15
C MET A 717 19.12 -6.13 29.24
N THR A 718 18.65 -5.82 30.45
CA THR A 718 17.70 -4.70 30.63
C THR A 718 18.40 -3.35 30.39
N PRO A 719 17.69 -2.28 30.02
CA PRO A 719 18.31 -0.97 29.73
C PRO A 719 19.19 -0.45 30.88
N ASP A 720 18.73 -0.63 32.13
CA ASP A 720 19.46 -0.22 33.34
C ASP A 720 20.74 -1.04 33.59
N GLU A 721 20.80 -2.29 33.10
CA GLU A 721 21.98 -3.17 33.22
C GLU A 721 22.99 -2.96 32.08
N ALA A 722 22.57 -2.38 30.95
CA ALA A 722 23.43 -2.09 29.82
C ALA A 722 24.21 -0.77 29.98
N GLU A 723 23.75 0.13 30.85
CA GLU A 723 24.34 1.46 31.10
C GLU A 723 25.31 1.51 32.29
N SER A 724 25.44 0.45 33.11
CA SER A 724 26.44 0.42 34.19
C SER A 724 27.83 0.13 33.61
N ASP A 725 28.54 1.20 33.27
CA ASP A 725 29.97 1.15 32.97
C ASP A 725 30.76 1.07 34.29
N PRO A 726 31.46 -0.04 34.61
CA PRO A 726 32.29 -0.12 35.82
C PRO A 726 33.57 0.72 35.72
N SER A 727 33.81 1.38 34.58
CA SER A 727 35.01 2.19 34.37
C SER A 727 35.08 3.43 35.28
N SER A 728 33.97 3.86 35.90
CA SER A 728 33.97 4.98 36.85
C SER A 728 34.41 4.59 38.27
N ASP A 729 34.28 3.32 38.67
CA ASP A 729 34.59 2.87 40.03
C ASP A 729 36.04 2.38 40.21
N LEU A 730 36.81 2.29 39.11
CA LEU A 730 38.22 1.91 39.14
C LEU A 730 39.17 3.05 39.57
N ALA A 731 38.68 4.27 39.75
CA ALA A 731 39.50 5.42 40.14
C ALA A 731 39.63 5.65 41.66
N GLU A 732 38.80 5.03 42.51
CA GLU A 732 38.84 5.22 43.96
C GLU A 732 39.42 4.02 44.76
N GLY A 733 39.81 2.93 44.08
CA GLY A 733 40.35 1.71 44.69
C GLY A 733 41.88 1.56 44.72
N GLN A 734 42.65 2.63 44.51
CA GLN A 734 44.09 2.67 44.79
C GLN A 734 44.41 3.71 45.88
N ARG A 735 43.99 3.42 47.12
CA ARG A 735 44.61 3.87 48.37
C ARG A 735 44.42 2.85 49.46
#